data_AF-A0A9N9G167-F1
#
_entry.id   AF-A0A9N9G167-F1
#
_cell.length_a   1.000
_cell.length_b   1.000
_cell.length_c   1.000
_cell.angle_alpha   90.00
_cell.angle_beta   90.00
_cell.angle_gamma   90.00
#
_symmetry.space_group_name_H-M   'P 1'
#
loop_
_entity.id
_entity.type
_entity.pdbx_description
1 polymer ?
#
loop_
_entity_poly.entity_id
_entity_poly.type
_entity_poly.pdbx_seq_one_letter_code
_entity_poly.pdbx_strand_id
1 'polypeptide(L)'
;FVDLFSGIGGFHQAIKQIFPKSECIAAVEKDAFCKETYLLNYESMNFYGDITDEDKTQVYLTNSNIEYDLITAGFPCTPFSKAGKMLGVNHPEGKLFDSVVKIIRDYNNNHKIPIKLIILENVTYLVKHNKKATWEKMKEDLKKENYEIFKQGIYNPLDLGILQNRSRLFVGFIHNDFKKNKRIRNFDERLRGEIIRELKEISKPFKKISQEHRKPNLLNKSGYFLALDVDARKFASSDFFPPVSEDINKTLFLEDDSSTDFPILAKYRQVLENEEKIKDSQYFSRQLRKVYNEEIGVDNSKMLFENSKKILKKLIEEDKKVGVIFGKIQSGKTYNYISLFINAFTNYDFDICVIINGNNDDLYQQNKEVIERKINSIGAAENYQILEAKRDQGLDFLPWFTHAKRKNNKLIIFTLKNPSQLAKVTKLLSNQKLNKNVKTLIIDDEGDQASLNIKKIKKALGDYYSSNNRSATNKSILNLKNSCDSFFLSVTATPYANLLIRKEDDLSPDFIEMIPAGKPNNGKKYVGINDVFVDLREKLVRIIEKEEIDLLDGGTETKIIPLSLERAISAFLLGSVITEKDNNLKKQIADNEDKLIDFCNLGYEELTKRKLGKKDNLILKEFEKRIDELSVFVINATKKGRRRVPKAGTGPNRILIGSKLLDRGISLNLTSVYVTIRAKNTTAVDTTYQRARWFGYRYEKLLSVTRLWLSQEVENDYQEIKEMEEIFRQDVEIIDKRKLSLKD
;
A
#
# COMPACT_ATOMS: atom_id res chain seq x y z
N PHE A 1 16.47 18.87 27.94
CA PHE A 1 15.24 18.40 28.59
C PHE A 1 15.32 16.89 28.78
N VAL A 2 14.59 16.36 29.74
CA VAL A 2 14.43 14.92 29.97
C VAL A 2 12.98 14.54 29.72
N ASP A 3 12.78 13.47 28.95
CA ASP A 3 11.45 12.95 28.58
C ASP A 3 11.14 11.69 29.38
N LEU A 4 10.40 11.82 30.48
CA LEU A 4 10.01 10.70 31.34
C LEU A 4 8.69 10.09 30.86
N PHE A 5 8.58 8.76 30.94
CA PHE A 5 7.45 8.00 30.40
C PHE A 5 7.25 8.35 28.92
N SER A 6 8.35 8.26 28.19
CA SER A 6 8.51 8.91 26.90
C SER A 6 7.62 8.28 25.81
N GLY A 7 7.17 7.03 26.01
CA GLY A 7 6.42 6.28 25.02
C GLY A 7 7.15 6.28 23.69
N ILE A 8 6.49 6.78 22.64
CA ILE A 8 7.06 6.95 21.29
C ILE A 8 7.60 8.37 21.01
N GLY A 9 7.66 9.26 22.01
CA GLY A 9 8.28 10.59 21.89
C GLY A 9 7.35 11.74 21.53
N GLY A 10 6.12 11.74 22.05
CA GLY A 10 5.18 12.85 21.84
C GLY A 10 5.67 14.18 22.41
N PHE A 11 6.20 14.19 23.64
CA PHE A 11 6.78 15.39 24.26
C PHE A 11 8.07 15.81 23.56
N HIS A 12 8.96 14.86 23.24
CA HIS A 12 10.16 15.14 22.44
C HIS A 12 9.81 15.88 21.14
N GLN A 13 8.86 15.34 20.37
CA GLN A 13 8.44 15.92 19.10
C GLN A 13 7.91 17.35 19.27
N ALA A 14 7.08 17.59 20.31
CA ALA A 14 6.52 18.90 20.59
C ALA A 14 7.60 19.91 21.00
N ILE A 15 8.52 19.52 21.87
CA ILE A 15 9.60 20.39 22.33
C ILE A 15 10.56 20.74 21.20
N LYS A 16 10.95 19.77 20.36
CA LYS A 16 11.81 20.04 19.19
C LYS A 16 11.14 20.96 18.17
N GLN A 17 9.83 20.88 18.00
CA GLN A 17 9.11 21.79 17.09
C GLN A 17 9.07 23.23 17.62
N ILE A 18 8.76 23.40 18.91
CA ILE A 18 8.66 24.73 19.52
C ILE A 18 10.05 25.35 19.74
N PHE A 19 11.03 24.51 20.11
CA PHE A 19 12.40 24.90 20.42
C PHE A 19 13.39 24.02 19.63
N PRO A 20 13.65 24.32 18.34
CA PRO A 20 14.51 23.47 17.49
C PRO A 20 15.93 23.24 18.02
N LYS A 21 16.47 24.21 18.78
CA LYS A 21 17.79 24.13 19.43
C LYS A 21 17.79 23.38 20.76
N SER A 22 16.63 22.94 21.25
CA SER A 22 16.56 22.14 22.47
C SER A 22 17.25 20.81 22.27
N GLU A 23 17.81 20.25 23.34
CA GLU A 23 18.43 18.94 23.35
C GLU A 23 17.68 18.00 24.30
N CYS A 24 17.42 16.77 23.85
CA CYS A 24 16.88 15.72 24.71
C CYS A 24 18.07 14.99 25.34
N ILE A 25 18.31 15.21 26.62
CA ILE A 25 19.46 14.69 27.35
C ILE A 25 19.26 13.20 27.68
N ALA A 26 18.03 12.84 28.01
CA ALA A 26 17.62 11.45 28.24
C ALA A 26 16.12 11.26 28.00
N ALA A 27 15.76 10.04 27.61
CA ALA A 27 14.39 9.55 27.54
C ALA A 27 14.26 8.27 28.36
N VAL A 28 13.12 8.10 29.04
CA VAL A 28 12.88 6.99 29.97
C VAL A 28 11.59 6.28 29.61
N GLU A 29 11.70 5.01 29.21
CA GLU A 29 10.57 4.14 28.88
C GLU A 29 10.92 2.67 29.10
N LYS A 30 10.08 1.97 29.87
CA LYS A 30 10.29 0.56 30.20
C LYS A 30 9.83 -0.39 29.10
N ASP A 31 8.88 0.03 28.27
CA ASP A 31 8.34 -0.81 27.20
C ASP A 31 9.31 -0.92 26.02
N ALA A 32 9.67 -2.16 25.68
CA ALA A 32 10.66 -2.45 24.65
C ALA A 32 10.22 -2.01 23.23
N PHE A 33 8.92 -2.07 22.91
CA PHE A 33 8.40 -1.67 21.60
C PHE A 33 8.34 -0.15 21.47
N CYS A 34 7.98 0.55 22.55
CA CYS A 34 8.07 2.00 22.61
C CYS A 34 9.52 2.46 22.45
N LYS A 35 10.47 1.81 23.14
CA LYS A 35 11.90 2.08 22.99
C LYS A 35 12.38 1.91 21.55
N GLU A 36 12.04 0.78 20.91
CA GLU A 36 12.40 0.53 19.51
C GLU A 36 11.86 1.63 18.61
N THR A 37 10.58 1.97 18.74
CA THR A 37 9.95 3.05 17.96
C THR A 37 10.61 4.41 18.23
N TYR A 38 10.95 4.71 19.48
CA TYR A 38 11.58 5.98 19.84
C TYR A 38 12.96 6.11 19.20
N LEU A 39 13.81 5.08 19.31
CA LEU A 39 15.17 5.10 18.78
C LEU A 39 15.22 5.10 17.24
N LEU A 40 14.18 4.60 16.57
CA LEU A 40 14.03 4.76 15.12
C LEU A 40 13.78 6.21 14.68
N ASN A 41 13.24 7.06 15.56
CA ASN A 41 12.94 8.47 15.27
C ASN A 41 14.01 9.42 15.82
N TYR A 42 14.73 9.01 16.86
CA TYR A 42 15.73 9.81 17.56
C TYR A 42 16.99 8.96 17.82
N GLU A 43 17.87 8.89 16.82
CA GLU A 43 19.10 8.09 16.88
C GLU A 43 20.13 8.67 17.87
N SER A 44 20.98 7.80 18.43
CA SER A 44 22.17 8.18 19.21
C SER A 44 21.90 9.08 20.43
N MET A 45 20.95 8.71 21.28
CA MET A 45 20.67 9.42 22.54
C MET A 45 20.69 8.49 23.77
N ASN A 46 20.79 9.07 24.96
CA ASN A 46 20.76 8.31 26.21
C ASN A 46 19.34 7.84 26.53
N PHE A 47 19.09 6.54 26.40
CA PHE A 47 17.77 5.95 26.59
C PHE A 47 17.77 4.95 27.75
N TYR A 48 16.91 5.18 28.73
CA TYR A 48 16.81 4.37 29.95
C TYR A 48 15.47 3.63 30.03
N GLY A 49 15.48 2.52 30.74
CA GLY A 49 14.34 1.62 30.91
C GLY A 49 13.43 2.05 32.06
N ASP A 50 13.44 1.24 33.12
CA ASP A 50 12.61 1.48 34.31
C ASP A 50 13.07 2.75 35.06
N ILE A 51 12.13 3.67 35.30
CA ILE A 51 12.37 4.90 36.06
C ILE A 51 12.66 4.63 37.55
N THR A 52 12.25 3.47 38.06
CA THR A 52 12.47 3.05 39.45
C THR A 52 13.86 2.47 39.70
N ASP A 53 14.64 2.21 38.64
CA ASP A 53 16.01 1.70 38.73
C ASP A 53 16.95 2.77 39.31
N GLU A 54 17.28 2.61 40.60
CA GLU A 54 18.15 3.53 41.34
C GLU A 54 19.61 3.41 40.90
N ASP A 55 20.05 2.24 40.47
CA ASP A 55 21.46 1.96 40.13
C ASP A 55 21.84 2.44 38.72
N LYS A 56 20.86 2.64 37.84
CA LYS A 56 21.09 3.07 36.45
C LYS A 56 20.36 4.35 36.09
N THR A 57 19.02 4.33 36.10
CA THR A 57 18.22 5.42 35.56
C THR A 57 18.32 6.65 36.45
N GLN A 58 18.06 6.50 37.76
CA GLN A 58 18.07 7.66 38.67
C GLN A 58 19.48 8.19 38.88
N VAL A 59 20.48 7.32 39.09
CA VAL A 59 21.90 7.74 39.22
C VAL A 59 22.38 8.53 38.01
N TYR A 60 21.98 8.18 36.78
CA TYR A 60 22.35 8.97 35.61
C TYR A 60 21.65 10.33 35.60
N LEU A 61 20.32 10.35 35.80
CA LEU A 61 19.53 11.56 35.73
C LEU A 61 19.90 12.58 36.82
N THR A 62 20.37 12.14 37.98
CA THR A 62 20.75 13.01 39.11
C THR A 62 22.26 13.22 39.20
N ASN A 63 23.03 12.76 38.22
CA ASN A 63 24.48 12.95 38.17
C ASN A 63 24.83 14.44 38.04
N SER A 64 25.74 14.93 38.87
CA SER A 64 26.14 16.34 38.92
C SER A 64 26.76 16.87 37.61
N ASN A 65 27.17 16.00 36.68
CA ASN A 65 27.69 16.37 35.37
C ASN A 65 26.62 16.43 34.26
N ILE A 66 25.38 16.04 34.56
CA ILE A 66 24.27 16.04 33.61
C ILE A 66 23.34 17.19 33.93
N GLU A 67 23.19 18.15 33.01
CA GLU A 67 22.35 19.33 33.22
C GLU A 67 21.12 19.34 32.30
N TYR A 68 19.95 19.70 32.85
CA TYR A 68 18.75 19.93 32.05
C TYR A 68 17.77 20.91 32.70
N ASP A 69 17.08 21.68 31.86
CA ASP A 69 16.18 22.75 32.30
C ASP A 69 14.72 22.31 32.47
N LEU A 70 14.32 21.20 31.85
CA LEU A 70 12.93 20.80 31.69
C LEU A 70 12.78 19.29 31.85
N ILE A 71 11.77 18.90 32.64
CA ILE A 71 11.23 17.54 32.69
C ILE A 71 9.84 17.51 32.06
N THR A 72 9.58 16.54 31.18
CA THR A 72 8.22 16.16 30.76
C THR A 72 7.87 14.79 31.33
N ALA A 73 6.62 14.60 31.75
CA ALA A 73 6.16 13.31 32.25
C ALA A 73 4.68 13.04 31.92
N GLY A 74 4.43 12.08 31.03
CA GLY A 74 3.11 11.51 30.75
C GLY A 74 2.87 10.23 31.56
N PHE A 75 2.91 10.34 32.89
CA PHE A 75 3.00 9.17 33.77
C PHE A 75 1.71 8.32 33.77
N PRO A 76 1.82 6.98 33.92
CA PRO A 76 0.68 6.06 33.85
C PRO A 76 -0.48 6.44 34.77
N CYS A 77 -1.69 6.41 34.19
CA CYS A 77 -2.94 6.72 34.87
C CYS A 77 -3.67 5.47 35.41
N THR A 78 -3.10 4.27 35.28
CA THR A 78 -3.77 2.98 35.56
C THR A 78 -4.41 2.86 36.96
N PRO A 79 -3.92 3.51 38.04
CA PRO A 79 -4.61 3.55 39.33
C PRO A 79 -5.81 4.52 39.39
N PHE A 80 -5.93 5.46 38.43
CA PHE A 80 -6.77 6.66 38.52
C PHE A 80 -7.86 6.76 37.43
N SER A 81 -8.04 5.74 36.58
CA SER A 81 -9.05 5.73 35.51
C SER A 81 -10.35 5.04 35.95
N LYS A 82 -11.51 5.54 35.49
CA LYS A 82 -12.85 4.96 35.72
C LYS A 82 -13.03 3.54 35.15
N ALA A 83 -12.11 3.06 34.30
CA ALA A 83 -12.18 1.74 33.67
C ALA A 83 -11.36 0.66 34.43
N GLY A 84 -10.70 0.98 35.54
CA GLY A 84 -9.91 0.06 36.37
C GLY A 84 -10.49 -0.18 37.78
N LYS A 85 -9.96 -1.17 38.52
CA LYS A 85 -10.42 -1.64 39.84
C LYS A 85 -10.27 -0.64 41.03
N MET A 86 -9.95 0.64 40.78
CA MET A 86 -9.81 1.70 41.81
C MET A 86 -9.00 1.26 43.06
N LEU A 87 -7.85 0.61 42.88
CA LEU A 87 -7.02 0.09 43.98
C LEU A 87 -6.15 1.15 44.70
N GLY A 88 -6.21 2.41 44.27
CA GLY A 88 -5.56 3.54 44.96
C GLY A 88 -4.05 3.39 45.15
N VAL A 89 -3.56 3.88 46.29
CA VAL A 89 -2.13 4.06 46.67
C VAL A 89 -1.36 2.74 46.88
N ASN A 90 -2.06 1.60 46.88
CA ASN A 90 -1.47 0.27 47.05
C ASN A 90 -1.06 -0.41 45.73
N HIS A 91 -1.29 0.23 44.57
CA HIS A 91 -0.86 -0.27 43.28
C HIS A 91 0.59 0.16 42.98
N PRO A 92 1.50 -0.73 42.52
CA PRO A 92 2.91 -0.40 42.23
C PRO A 92 3.06 0.80 41.29
N GLU A 93 2.18 0.93 40.30
CA GLU A 93 2.19 2.03 39.32
C GLU A 93 1.72 3.38 39.89
N GLY A 94 1.09 3.41 41.07
CA GLY A 94 0.72 4.64 41.77
C GLY A 94 1.91 5.36 42.43
N LYS A 95 3.05 4.69 42.54
CA LYS A 95 4.31 5.22 43.09
C LYS A 95 5.23 5.83 42.04
N LEU A 96 4.90 5.73 40.74
CA LEU A 96 5.73 6.25 39.66
C LEU A 96 5.85 7.78 39.68
N PHE A 97 4.83 8.49 40.19
CA PHE A 97 4.95 9.92 40.44
C PHE A 97 5.94 10.24 41.58
N ASP A 98 5.99 9.41 42.62
CA ASP A 98 6.96 9.57 43.70
C ASP A 98 8.40 9.43 43.16
N SER A 99 8.64 8.57 42.18
CA SER A 99 9.93 8.49 41.46
C SER A 99 10.27 9.77 40.70
N VAL A 100 9.28 10.43 40.08
CA VAL A 100 9.50 11.74 39.44
C VAL A 100 9.91 12.79 40.48
N VAL A 101 9.21 12.84 41.62
CA VAL A 101 9.52 13.77 42.71
C VAL A 101 10.90 13.47 43.31
N LYS A 102 11.27 12.19 43.48
CA LYS A 102 12.60 11.78 43.94
C LYS A 102 13.70 12.26 42.98
N ILE A 103 13.55 12.01 41.68
CA ILE A 103 14.52 12.50 40.66
C ILE A 103 14.66 14.03 40.73
N ILE A 104 13.56 14.77 40.86
CA ILE A 104 13.59 16.23 40.99
C ILE A 104 14.35 16.67 42.24
N ARG A 105 14.04 16.07 43.40
CA ARG A 105 14.68 16.37 44.68
C ARG A 105 16.18 16.10 44.62
N ASP A 106 16.55 14.90 44.17
CA ASP A 106 17.93 14.44 44.15
C ASP A 106 18.77 15.26 43.16
N TYR A 107 18.23 15.57 41.98
CA TYR A 107 18.86 16.50 41.04
C TYR A 107 19.05 17.88 41.67
N ASN A 108 17.99 18.47 42.25
CA ASN A 108 18.07 19.80 42.84
C ASN A 108 19.06 19.88 44.02
N ASN A 109 19.29 18.78 44.74
CA ASN A 109 20.30 18.70 45.80
C ASN A 109 21.73 18.53 45.26
N ASN A 110 21.89 17.84 44.13
CA ASN A 110 23.19 17.56 43.54
C ASN A 110 23.71 18.70 42.64
N HIS A 111 22.85 19.65 42.27
CA HIS A 111 23.15 20.70 41.30
C HIS A 111 22.99 22.10 41.87
N LYS A 112 23.81 23.04 41.39
CA LYS A 112 23.73 24.46 41.79
C LYS A 112 22.51 25.17 41.20
N ILE A 113 22.03 24.71 40.06
CA ILE A 113 20.89 25.28 39.34
C ILE A 113 19.78 24.23 39.32
N PRO A 114 18.61 24.49 39.94
CA PRO A 114 17.51 23.54 39.96
C PRO A 114 16.85 23.44 38.58
N ILE A 115 16.11 22.35 38.34
CA ILE A 115 15.30 22.19 37.12
C ILE A 115 14.33 23.38 37.01
N LYS A 116 14.26 24.01 35.84
CA LYS A 116 13.51 25.27 35.69
C LYS A 116 12.01 25.02 35.58
N LEU A 117 11.64 23.99 34.81
CA LEU A 117 10.25 23.71 34.42
C LEU A 117 9.93 22.20 34.51
N ILE A 118 8.69 21.91 34.86
CA ILE A 118 8.14 20.55 34.82
C ILE A 118 6.80 20.60 34.09
N ILE A 119 6.59 19.71 33.12
CA ILE A 119 5.31 19.58 32.41
C ILE A 119 4.78 18.16 32.63
N LEU A 120 3.58 18.08 33.20
CA LEU A 120 2.88 16.84 33.46
C LEU A 120 1.68 16.69 32.52
N GLU A 121 1.45 15.48 32.02
CA GLU A 121 0.22 15.09 31.32
C GLU A 121 -0.48 13.94 32.04
N ASN A 122 -1.80 14.00 32.12
CA ASN A 122 -2.61 12.89 32.61
C ASN A 122 -4.08 12.98 32.12
N VAL A 123 -4.91 11.99 32.45
CA VAL A 123 -6.36 12.05 32.16
C VAL A 123 -7.05 13.12 33.00
N THR A 124 -8.17 13.63 32.48
CA THR A 124 -8.95 14.70 33.14
C THR A 124 -9.52 14.32 34.51
N TYR A 125 -9.69 13.02 34.80
CA TYR A 125 -10.22 12.56 36.08
C TYR A 125 -9.23 12.71 37.25
N LEU A 126 -7.92 12.89 37.00
CA LEU A 126 -6.90 13.04 38.05
C LEU A 126 -7.27 14.13 39.06
N VAL A 127 -7.79 15.28 38.60
CA VAL A 127 -8.17 16.40 39.47
C VAL A 127 -9.37 16.11 40.38
N LYS A 128 -10.14 15.05 40.11
CA LYS A 128 -11.30 14.61 40.90
C LYS A 128 -11.03 13.34 41.69
N HIS A 129 -9.90 12.68 41.45
CA HIS A 129 -9.56 11.40 42.06
C HIS A 129 -9.47 11.50 43.60
N ASN A 130 -9.93 10.47 44.31
CA ASN A 130 -9.95 10.37 45.77
C ASN A 130 -10.42 11.67 46.47
N LYS A 131 -11.59 12.19 46.06
CA LYS A 131 -12.12 13.47 46.57
C LYS A 131 -11.11 14.63 46.49
N LYS A 132 -10.34 14.67 45.39
CA LYS A 132 -9.21 15.60 45.10
C LYS A 132 -7.91 15.34 45.85
N ALA A 133 -7.90 14.46 46.86
CA ALA A 133 -6.73 14.28 47.74
C ALA A 133 -5.46 13.87 46.98
N THR A 134 -5.57 13.07 45.93
CA THR A 134 -4.40 12.66 45.13
C THR A 134 -3.75 13.83 44.40
N TRP A 135 -4.54 14.68 43.74
CA TRP A 135 -4.01 15.83 43.04
C TRP A 135 -3.49 16.90 44.02
N GLU A 136 -4.16 17.08 45.16
CA GLU A 136 -3.66 17.97 46.22
C GLU A 136 -2.30 17.51 46.76
N LYS A 137 -2.14 16.21 47.04
CA LYS A 137 -0.84 15.65 47.45
C LYS A 137 0.24 15.89 46.39
N MET A 138 -0.01 15.60 45.12
CA MET A 138 0.97 15.82 44.04
C MET A 138 1.43 17.28 43.95
N LYS A 139 0.49 18.23 44.13
CA LYS A 139 0.83 19.66 44.18
C LYS A 139 1.65 20.00 45.42
N GLU A 140 1.33 19.41 46.57
CA GLU A 140 2.07 19.62 47.81
C GLU A 140 3.50 19.08 47.71
N ASP A 141 3.69 17.90 47.11
CA ASP A 141 4.99 17.27 46.94
C ASP A 141 5.91 18.12 46.05
N LEU A 142 5.42 18.63 44.91
CA LEU A 142 6.20 19.56 44.08
C LEU A 142 6.40 20.95 44.73
N LYS A 143 5.45 21.39 45.56
CA LYS A 143 5.61 22.63 46.33
C LYS A 143 6.71 22.52 47.39
N LYS A 144 6.88 21.35 48.01
CA LYS A 144 7.99 21.07 48.94
C LYS A 144 9.35 21.18 48.25
N GLU A 145 9.41 20.79 46.97
CA GLU A 145 10.60 20.97 46.12
C GLU A 145 10.70 22.40 45.51
N ASN A 146 9.98 23.38 46.06
CA ASN A 146 10.02 24.80 45.67
C ASN A 146 9.51 25.10 44.23
N TYR A 147 8.60 24.27 43.73
CA TYR A 147 7.88 24.52 42.48
C TYR A 147 6.45 25.01 42.71
N GLU A 148 5.94 25.78 41.76
CA GLU A 148 4.54 26.20 41.74
C GLU A 148 3.93 26.05 40.35
N ILE A 149 2.61 25.91 40.30
CA ILE A 149 1.89 25.85 39.04
C ILE A 149 1.90 27.24 38.40
N PHE A 150 2.51 27.37 37.22
CA PHE A 150 2.35 28.57 36.39
C PHE A 150 1.22 28.42 35.37
N LYS A 151 0.88 27.18 34.99
CA LYS A 151 -0.18 26.90 34.00
C LYS A 151 -0.83 25.55 34.24
N GLN A 152 -2.16 25.52 34.19
CA GLN A 152 -2.94 24.29 34.23
C GLN A 152 -4.11 24.40 33.27
N GLY A 153 -4.40 23.34 32.50
CA GLY A 153 -5.52 23.32 31.56
C GLY A 153 -5.94 21.91 31.14
N ILE A 154 -7.21 21.77 30.75
CA ILE A 154 -7.71 20.59 30.07
C ILE A 154 -7.79 20.92 28.59
N TYR A 155 -7.15 20.12 27.76
CA TYR A 155 -7.08 20.30 26.31
C TYR A 155 -7.64 19.07 25.62
N ASN A 156 -8.47 19.28 24.60
CA ASN A 156 -8.97 18.23 23.72
C ASN A 156 -8.42 18.47 22.31
N PRO A 157 -7.81 17.49 21.64
CA PRO A 157 -7.40 17.63 20.25
C PRO A 157 -8.55 18.10 19.34
N LEU A 158 -9.79 17.71 19.63
CA LEU A 158 -10.97 18.19 18.92
C LEU A 158 -11.15 19.71 18.96
N ASP A 159 -10.78 20.37 20.07
CA ASP A 159 -10.82 21.83 20.19
C ASP A 159 -9.73 22.53 19.35
N LEU A 160 -8.75 21.76 18.87
CA LEU A 160 -7.63 22.19 18.04
C LEU A 160 -7.76 21.75 16.57
N GLY A 161 -8.93 21.24 16.16
CA GLY A 161 -9.18 20.78 14.79
C GLY A 161 -8.68 19.36 14.48
N ILE A 162 -8.18 18.63 15.48
CA ILE A 162 -7.76 17.22 15.33
C ILE A 162 -8.98 16.33 15.61
N LEU A 163 -9.34 15.46 14.65
CA LEU A 163 -10.52 14.57 14.72
C LEU A 163 -10.35 13.40 15.71
N GLN A 164 -10.02 13.70 16.95
CA GLN A 164 -9.91 12.75 18.04
C GLN A 164 -10.46 13.38 19.32
N ASN A 165 -11.50 12.77 19.90
CA ASN A 165 -12.01 13.17 21.20
C ASN A 165 -11.14 12.58 22.32
N ARG A 166 -10.16 13.34 22.80
CA ARG A 166 -9.18 12.89 23.81
C ARG A 166 -8.81 14.03 24.76
N SER A 167 -9.69 14.38 25.66
CA SER A 167 -9.37 15.37 26.70
C SER A 167 -8.26 14.88 27.63
N ARG A 168 -7.26 15.74 27.87
CA ARG A 168 -6.13 15.50 28.77
C ARG A 168 -5.84 16.73 29.61
N LEU A 169 -5.42 16.49 30.85
CA LEU A 169 -4.93 17.50 31.77
C LEU A 169 -3.44 17.73 31.48
N PHE A 170 -3.06 18.99 31.27
CA PHE A 170 -1.67 19.42 31.23
C PHE A 170 -1.41 20.41 32.36
N VAL A 171 -0.29 20.23 33.06
CA VAL A 171 0.11 21.08 34.18
C VAL A 171 1.59 21.43 34.06
N GLY A 172 1.87 22.72 33.99
CA GLY A 172 3.21 23.29 34.01
C GLY A 172 3.54 23.84 35.38
N PHE A 173 4.66 23.39 35.93
CA PHE A 173 5.28 23.91 37.15
C PHE A 173 6.56 24.67 36.82
N ILE A 174 6.85 25.72 37.59
CA ILE A 174 8.06 26.53 37.51
C ILE A 174 8.72 26.59 38.89
N HIS A 175 10.04 26.48 38.94
CA HIS A 175 10.78 26.66 40.19
C HIS A 175 10.74 28.15 40.59
N ASN A 176 10.55 28.45 41.88
CA ASN A 176 10.31 29.81 42.36
C ASN A 176 11.44 30.79 42.04
N ASP A 177 12.67 30.30 41.89
CA ASP A 177 13.84 31.12 41.50
C ASP A 177 13.68 31.75 40.10
N PHE A 178 12.92 31.12 39.20
CA PHE A 178 12.71 31.60 37.83
C PHE A 178 11.40 32.36 37.64
N LYS A 179 10.52 32.40 38.66
CA LYS A 179 9.21 33.06 38.60
C LYS A 179 9.28 34.58 38.39
N LYS A 180 10.34 35.24 38.88
CA LYS A 180 10.45 36.72 38.94
C LYS A 180 10.86 37.39 37.62
N ASN A 181 11.06 36.65 36.54
CA ASN A 181 11.40 37.23 35.24
C ASN A 181 10.18 37.95 34.61
N LYS A 182 10.07 39.27 34.81
CA LYS A 182 8.99 40.16 34.32
C LYS A 182 8.70 40.04 32.80
N ARG A 183 9.65 39.58 31.99
CA ARG A 183 9.47 39.38 30.53
C ARG A 183 8.49 38.27 30.17
N ILE A 184 8.30 37.25 31.00
CA ILE A 184 7.43 36.10 30.70
C ILE A 184 5.95 36.45 30.86
N ARG A 185 5.60 37.34 31.81
CA ARG A 185 4.20 37.72 32.09
C ARG A 185 3.53 38.48 30.95
N ASN A 186 4.27 39.36 30.25
CA ASN A 186 3.70 40.16 29.16
C ASN A 186 3.57 39.41 27.83
N PHE A 187 4.26 38.27 27.67
CA PHE A 187 4.18 37.44 26.46
C PHE A 187 2.99 36.47 26.52
N ASP A 188 2.67 35.89 27.70
CA ASP A 188 1.60 34.88 27.86
C ASP A 188 0.17 35.47 27.74
N GLU A 189 -0.08 36.74 28.08
CA GLU A 189 -1.43 37.33 27.98
C GLU A 189 -1.81 37.73 26.55
N ARG A 190 -0.87 38.34 25.81
CA ARG A 190 -1.10 38.79 24.43
C ARG A 190 -1.19 37.60 23.47
N LEU A 191 -0.25 36.65 23.58
CA LEU A 191 -0.23 35.43 22.76
C LEU A 191 -1.40 34.48 23.11
N ARG A 192 -1.82 34.37 24.39
CA ARG A 192 -3.07 33.66 24.74
C ARG A 192 -4.28 34.32 24.14
N GLY A 193 -4.38 35.64 24.20
CA GLY A 193 -5.52 36.38 23.65
C GLY A 193 -5.67 36.13 22.16
N GLU A 194 -4.56 36.19 21.43
CA GLU A 194 -4.49 36.00 19.98
C GLU A 194 -4.73 34.52 19.59
N ILE A 195 -4.02 33.56 20.20
CA ILE A 195 -4.17 32.12 19.90
C ILE A 195 -5.55 31.59 20.32
N ILE A 196 -6.09 31.98 21.48
CA ILE A 196 -7.44 31.54 21.90
C ILE A 196 -8.52 32.17 21.01
N ARG A 197 -8.31 33.40 20.52
CA ARG A 197 -9.24 34.05 19.61
C ARG A 197 -9.20 33.39 18.22
N GLU A 198 -8.02 33.09 17.68
CA GLU A 198 -7.85 32.32 16.45
C GLU A 198 -8.43 30.90 16.55
N LEU A 199 -8.11 30.15 17.61
CA LEU A 199 -8.66 28.80 17.82
C LEU A 199 -10.18 28.82 18.04
N LYS A 200 -10.74 29.88 18.64
CA LYS A 200 -12.20 30.06 18.74
C LYS A 200 -12.83 30.38 17.40
N GLU A 201 -12.20 31.18 16.55
CA GLU A 201 -12.68 31.44 15.18
C GLU A 201 -12.62 30.16 14.32
N ILE A 202 -11.53 29.40 14.38
CA ILE A 202 -11.36 28.13 13.65
C ILE A 202 -12.35 27.06 14.15
N SER A 203 -12.68 27.04 15.44
CA SER A 203 -13.61 26.04 16.02
C SER A 203 -15.10 26.41 15.94
N LYS A 204 -15.47 27.65 15.56
CA LYS A 204 -16.87 28.09 15.43
C LYS A 204 -17.71 27.21 14.48
N PRO A 205 -17.24 26.84 13.27
CA PRO A 205 -17.99 25.95 12.38
C PRO A 205 -18.20 24.55 12.97
N PHE A 206 -17.17 24.00 13.63
CA PHE A 206 -17.20 22.67 14.23
C PHE A 206 -18.06 22.59 15.49
N LYS A 207 -18.14 23.67 16.28
CA LYS A 207 -19.06 23.77 17.43
C LYS A 207 -20.52 23.79 17.01
N LYS A 208 -20.85 24.38 15.86
CA LYS A 208 -22.22 24.41 15.33
C LYS A 208 -22.70 23.00 14.95
N ILE A 209 -21.84 22.23 14.28
CA ILE A 209 -22.08 20.81 13.93
C ILE A 209 -22.19 19.92 15.18
N SER A 210 -21.34 20.15 16.19
CA SER A 210 -21.36 19.44 17.47
C SER A 210 -22.60 19.75 18.32
N GLN A 211 -23.16 20.96 18.22
CA GLN A 211 -24.34 21.37 18.99
C GLN A 211 -25.64 20.90 18.33
N GLU A 212 -25.72 20.88 17.00
CA GLU A 212 -26.88 20.34 16.26
C GLU A 212 -27.04 18.82 16.44
N HIS A 213 -25.97 18.09 16.78
CA HIS A 213 -26.00 16.65 17.05
C HIS A 213 -26.06 16.27 18.54
N ARG A 214 -26.23 17.23 19.46
CA ARG A 214 -26.53 16.94 20.87
C ARG A 214 -28.02 16.65 21.05
N LYS A 215 -28.47 15.46 20.67
CA LYS A 215 -29.67 14.87 21.31
C LYS A 215 -29.24 14.20 22.63
N PRO A 216 -29.74 14.67 23.78
CA PRO A 216 -29.53 14.02 25.06
C PRO A 216 -30.50 12.85 25.17
N ASN A 217 -29.97 11.62 25.24
CA ASN A 217 -30.52 10.43 25.88
C ASN A 217 -29.99 9.21 25.15
N LEU A 218 -29.03 8.52 25.77
CA LEU A 218 -28.82 7.07 25.72
C LEU A 218 -27.59 6.75 26.60
N LEU A 219 -27.75 7.01 27.90
CA LEU A 219 -26.98 6.36 28.94
C LEU A 219 -27.93 5.38 29.62
N ASN A 220 -27.83 4.08 29.31
CA ASN A 220 -27.72 3.04 30.35
C ASN A 220 -27.61 1.60 29.82
N LYS A 221 -26.62 0.91 30.44
CA LYS A 221 -26.58 -0.50 30.91
C LYS A 221 -26.18 -1.62 29.94
N SER A 222 -25.22 -2.43 30.44
CA SER A 222 -24.67 -3.72 29.97
C SER A 222 -23.89 -3.66 28.65
N GLY A 223 -22.57 -3.93 28.56
CA GLY A 223 -21.87 -5.17 28.93
C GLY A 223 -21.43 -5.85 27.61
N TYR A 224 -20.12 -6.09 27.42
CA TYR A 224 -19.41 -6.74 26.28
C TYR A 224 -20.26 -7.54 25.25
N PHE A 225 -20.18 -7.41 23.92
CA PHE A 225 -19.09 -7.79 22.98
C PHE A 225 -19.47 -7.48 21.49
N LEU A 226 -18.44 -7.39 20.61
CA LEU A 226 -18.30 -7.90 19.22
C LEU A 226 -19.20 -7.44 18.04
N ALA A 227 -18.55 -7.36 16.87
CA ALA A 227 -19.00 -6.93 15.54
C ALA A 227 -20.20 -7.67 14.94
N LEU A 228 -21.00 -6.97 14.12
CA LEU A 228 -21.76 -7.45 12.93
C LEU A 228 -22.02 -6.21 12.05
N ASP A 229 -21.47 -6.09 10.83
CA ASP A 229 -22.06 -6.53 9.56
C ASP A 229 -23.60 -6.39 9.50
N VAL A 230 -24.08 -5.33 8.84
CA VAL A 230 -25.44 -5.23 8.33
C VAL A 230 -25.42 -4.61 6.93
N ASP A 231 -25.44 -5.51 5.95
CA ASP A 231 -25.90 -5.41 4.55
C ASP A 231 -26.49 -4.05 4.10
N ALA A 232 -25.68 -3.22 3.44
CA ALA A 232 -26.09 -1.94 2.84
C ALA A 232 -27.01 -2.07 1.61
N ARG A 233 -27.56 -3.25 1.32
CA ARG A 233 -28.46 -3.51 0.18
C ARG A 233 -29.96 -3.36 0.49
N LYS A 234 -30.34 -2.97 1.71
CA LYS A 234 -31.75 -2.78 2.10
C LYS A 234 -32.24 -1.32 2.25
N PHE A 235 -31.44 -0.32 1.88
CA PHE A 235 -31.88 1.08 1.83
C PHE A 235 -31.94 1.65 0.40
N ALA A 236 -32.20 0.79 -0.59
CA ALA A 236 -32.66 1.21 -1.90
C ALA A 236 -34.20 1.22 -1.90
N SER A 237 -34.79 2.26 -1.33
CA SER A 237 -36.11 2.74 -1.75
C SER A 237 -36.03 4.26 -1.82
N SER A 238 -36.38 4.75 -3.00
CA SER A 238 -36.52 6.15 -3.36
C SER A 238 -37.37 6.93 -2.35
N ASP A 239 -37.20 8.26 -2.39
CA ASP A 239 -38.11 9.25 -1.82
C ASP A 239 -37.85 9.72 -0.37
N PHE A 240 -36.62 10.16 -0.07
CA PHE A 240 -36.41 11.07 1.06
C PHE A 240 -35.17 11.98 0.90
N PHE A 241 -35.18 12.84 -0.11
CA PHE A 241 -34.37 14.06 -0.12
C PHE A 241 -35.27 15.22 -0.59
N PRO A 242 -35.50 16.28 0.21
CA PRO A 242 -35.96 17.54 -0.35
C PRO A 242 -34.86 18.10 -1.27
N PRO A 243 -35.21 18.86 -2.32
CA PRO A 243 -34.23 19.41 -3.23
C PRO A 243 -33.30 20.35 -2.46
N VAL A 244 -31.99 20.13 -2.59
CA VAL A 244 -30.98 21.07 -2.12
C VAL A 244 -31.12 22.31 -3.01
N SER A 245 -31.66 23.40 -2.44
CA SER A 245 -31.69 24.70 -3.09
C SER A 245 -30.26 25.23 -3.27
N GLU A 246 -30.02 25.90 -4.40
CA GLU A 246 -28.74 26.38 -4.94
C GLU A 246 -27.97 27.42 -4.09
N ASP A 247 -28.27 27.62 -2.81
CA ASP A 247 -27.80 28.80 -2.04
C ASP A 247 -26.74 28.53 -0.95
N ILE A 248 -26.07 27.37 -0.93
CA ILE A 248 -24.95 27.09 0.02
C ILE A 248 -23.57 27.21 -0.68
N ASN A 249 -23.42 28.16 -1.60
CA ASN A 249 -22.12 28.49 -2.22
C ASN A 249 -21.61 29.91 -1.91
N LYS A 250 -22.13 30.57 -0.87
CA LYS A 250 -21.57 31.84 -0.40
C LYS A 250 -21.24 31.81 1.10
N THR A 251 -19.95 32.04 1.36
CA THR A 251 -19.32 32.59 2.58
C THR A 251 -18.51 31.63 3.46
N LEU A 252 -17.22 31.50 3.14
CA LEU A 252 -16.07 31.70 4.06
C LEU A 252 -14.74 31.51 3.29
N PHE A 253 -14.49 32.36 2.29
CA PHE A 253 -13.13 32.74 1.95
C PHE A 253 -12.88 34.06 2.69
N LEU A 254 -11.85 34.09 3.54
CA LEU A 254 -11.26 35.35 3.97
C LEU A 254 -10.74 36.02 2.69
N GLU A 255 -11.33 37.15 2.31
CA GLU A 255 -10.77 38.00 1.28
C GLU A 255 -9.37 38.44 1.71
N ASP A 256 -8.45 38.35 0.75
CA ASP A 256 -7.10 38.90 0.81
C ASP A 256 -7.16 40.39 1.16
N ASP A 257 -6.72 40.75 2.37
CA ASP A 257 -6.27 42.11 2.64
C ASP A 257 -4.74 42.10 2.79
N SER A 258 -4.08 42.55 1.74
CA SER A 258 -2.65 42.49 1.49
C SER A 258 -1.85 43.58 2.22
N SER A 259 -2.18 43.90 3.48
CA SER A 259 -1.67 45.12 4.14
C SER A 259 -1.10 44.95 5.56
N THR A 260 -0.62 43.76 5.94
CA THR A 260 0.17 43.60 7.19
C THR A 260 1.55 42.99 6.95
N ASP A 261 2.55 43.85 6.83
CA ASP A 261 3.97 43.51 6.80
C ASP A 261 4.43 42.93 8.14
N PHE A 262 4.50 41.60 8.23
CA PHE A 262 5.23 40.92 9.31
C PHE A 262 6.35 40.04 8.73
N PRO A 263 7.63 40.48 8.82
CA PRO A 263 8.79 39.76 8.28
C PRO A 263 8.99 38.34 8.84
N ILE A 264 8.48 38.08 10.04
CA ILE A 264 8.50 36.76 10.67
C ILE A 264 7.52 35.80 10.01
N LEU A 265 6.31 36.24 9.62
CA LEU A 265 5.31 35.39 8.97
C LEU A 265 5.70 35.06 7.52
N ALA A 266 6.43 35.94 6.83
CA ALA A 266 7.01 35.64 5.53
C ALA A 266 8.11 34.56 5.62
N LYS A 267 8.99 34.64 6.64
CA LYS A 267 9.98 33.60 6.95
C LYS A 267 9.33 32.30 7.44
N TYR A 268 8.26 32.38 8.23
CA TYR A 268 7.52 31.22 8.75
C TYR A 268 6.71 30.53 7.65
N ARG A 269 6.11 31.27 6.70
CA ARG A 269 5.50 30.70 5.49
C ARG A 269 6.54 30.03 4.59
N GLN A 270 7.71 30.62 4.40
CA GLN A 270 8.79 29.97 3.63
C GLN A 270 9.34 28.70 4.31
N VAL A 271 9.38 28.65 5.64
CA VAL A 271 9.82 27.47 6.39
C VAL A 271 8.73 26.41 6.46
N LEU A 272 7.46 26.79 6.66
CA LEU A 272 6.31 25.87 6.64
C LEU A 272 6.02 25.32 5.24
N GLU A 273 6.14 26.13 4.18
CA GLU A 273 5.99 25.63 2.80
C GLU A 273 7.08 24.63 2.42
N ASN A 274 8.25 24.71 3.06
CA ASN A 274 9.35 23.76 2.89
C ASN A 274 9.25 22.54 3.84
N GLU A 275 8.74 22.68 5.06
CA GLU A 275 8.58 21.57 6.02
C GLU A 275 7.25 20.80 5.88
N GLU A 276 6.13 21.44 5.51
CA GLU A 276 4.85 20.76 5.21
C GLU A 276 4.95 19.94 3.93
N LYS A 277 5.67 20.41 2.90
CA LYS A 277 5.97 19.60 1.71
C LYS A 277 6.71 18.29 2.03
N ILE A 278 7.51 18.25 3.09
CA ILE A 278 8.28 17.07 3.52
C ILE A 278 7.44 16.14 4.42
N LYS A 279 6.51 16.68 5.23
CA LYS A 279 5.65 15.89 6.13
C LYS A 279 4.39 15.32 5.46
N ASP A 280 3.79 16.04 4.51
CA ASP A 280 2.62 15.55 3.74
C ASP A 280 3.01 14.53 2.66
N SER A 281 4.22 14.63 2.12
CA SER A 281 4.67 13.70 1.08
C SER A 281 4.83 12.27 1.64
N GLN A 282 5.43 12.11 2.82
CA GLN A 282 5.56 10.79 3.44
C GLN A 282 4.23 10.22 3.95
N TYR A 283 3.22 11.06 4.19
CA TYR A 283 1.90 10.60 4.65
C TYR A 283 1.28 9.60 3.68
N PHE A 284 1.24 9.91 2.38
CA PHE A 284 0.64 9.03 1.38
C PHE A 284 1.41 7.72 1.21
N SER A 285 2.75 7.78 1.23
CA SER A 285 3.61 6.60 1.26
C SER A 285 3.34 5.73 2.50
N ARG A 286 3.11 6.33 3.68
CA ARG A 286 2.75 5.60 4.92
C ARG A 286 1.36 5.00 4.86
N GLN A 287 0.36 5.71 4.33
CA GLN A 287 -1.00 5.16 4.20
C GLN A 287 -1.04 4.01 3.18
N LEU A 288 -0.33 4.14 2.06
CA LEU A 288 -0.23 3.07 1.07
C LEU A 288 0.44 1.83 1.67
N ARG A 289 1.47 2.00 2.51
CA ARG A 289 2.07 0.89 3.27
C ARG A 289 1.05 0.19 4.17
N LYS A 290 0.15 0.90 4.85
CA LYS A 290 -0.90 0.27 5.67
C LYS A 290 -1.83 -0.59 4.83
N VAL A 291 -2.34 -0.04 3.72
CA VAL A 291 -3.18 -0.78 2.77
C VAL A 291 -2.45 -2.04 2.26
N TYR A 292 -1.17 -1.92 1.94
CA TYR A 292 -0.38 -3.06 1.44
C TYR A 292 -0.07 -4.07 2.55
N ASN A 293 0.18 -3.62 3.78
CA ASN A 293 0.38 -4.52 4.91
C ASN A 293 -0.84 -5.41 5.15
N GLU A 294 -2.06 -4.85 4.97
CA GLU A 294 -3.31 -5.60 5.09
C GLU A 294 -3.53 -6.57 3.91
N GLU A 295 -3.29 -6.12 2.67
CA GLU A 295 -3.61 -6.92 1.47
C GLU A 295 -2.58 -8.02 1.17
N ILE A 296 -1.30 -7.71 1.32
CA ILE A 296 -0.20 -8.57 0.89
C ILE A 296 0.80 -8.86 2.02
N GLY A 297 0.62 -8.30 3.21
CA GLY A 297 1.51 -8.54 4.35
C GLY A 297 2.67 -7.55 4.47
N VAL A 298 3.16 -7.40 5.70
CA VAL A 298 4.18 -6.41 6.08
C VAL A 298 5.48 -6.63 5.32
N ASP A 299 5.96 -7.87 5.22
CA ASP A 299 7.24 -8.16 4.58
C ASP A 299 7.22 -7.84 3.08
N ASN A 300 6.13 -8.18 2.38
CA ASN A 300 5.99 -7.86 0.96
C ASN A 300 5.82 -6.37 0.72
N SER A 301 5.00 -5.72 1.56
CA SER A 301 4.86 -4.27 1.52
C SER A 301 6.23 -3.61 1.67
N LYS A 302 7.01 -3.99 2.69
CA LYS A 302 8.37 -3.49 2.90
C LYS A 302 9.25 -3.71 1.66
N MET A 303 9.28 -4.93 1.15
CA MET A 303 10.05 -5.30 -0.06
C MET A 303 9.66 -4.47 -1.29
N LEU A 304 8.37 -4.26 -1.56
CA LEU A 304 7.90 -3.43 -2.68
C LEU A 304 8.40 -1.98 -2.58
N PHE A 305 8.35 -1.40 -1.37
CA PHE A 305 8.82 -0.03 -1.15
C PHE A 305 10.34 0.09 -1.15
N GLU A 306 11.08 -0.93 -0.73
CA GLU A 306 12.54 -0.97 -0.84
C GLU A 306 12.97 -1.08 -2.32
N ASN A 307 12.32 -1.94 -3.09
CA ASN A 307 12.56 -2.04 -4.53
C ASN A 307 12.25 -0.73 -5.25
N SER A 308 11.15 -0.05 -4.90
CA SER A 308 10.83 1.23 -5.53
C SER A 308 11.86 2.31 -5.22
N LYS A 309 12.41 2.35 -4.00
CA LYS A 309 13.55 3.21 -3.66
C LYS A 309 14.80 2.87 -4.48
N LYS A 310 15.13 1.58 -4.63
CA LYS A 310 16.29 1.14 -5.43
C LYS A 310 16.17 1.60 -6.89
N ILE A 311 14.99 1.46 -7.48
CA ILE A 311 14.72 1.91 -8.86
C ILE A 311 14.84 3.44 -8.96
N LEU A 312 14.21 4.20 -8.06
CA LEU A 312 14.26 5.66 -8.09
C LEU A 312 15.68 6.20 -7.86
N LYS A 313 16.49 5.51 -7.04
CA LYS A 313 17.91 5.80 -6.87
C LYS A 313 18.66 5.67 -8.20
N LYS A 314 18.47 4.57 -8.92
CA LYS A 314 19.06 4.37 -10.26
C LYS A 314 18.62 5.45 -11.25
N LEU A 315 17.34 5.81 -11.23
CA LEU A 315 16.82 6.85 -12.12
C LEU A 315 17.44 8.23 -11.82
N ILE A 316 17.54 8.61 -10.55
CA ILE A 316 17.81 10.01 -10.18
C ILE A 316 19.27 10.24 -9.81
N GLU A 317 19.84 9.38 -8.95
CA GLU A 317 21.20 9.56 -8.46
C GLU A 317 22.23 9.07 -9.49
N GLU A 318 21.89 8.02 -10.26
CA GLU A 318 22.75 7.51 -11.34
C GLU A 318 22.37 8.08 -12.73
N ASP A 319 21.38 8.98 -12.79
CA ASP A 319 20.83 9.61 -14.01
C ASP A 319 20.51 8.63 -15.14
N LYS A 320 20.04 7.42 -14.79
CA LYS A 320 19.64 6.41 -15.78
C LYS A 320 18.25 6.72 -16.31
N LYS A 321 18.14 7.07 -17.59
CA LYS A 321 16.88 7.54 -18.20
C LYS A 321 15.95 6.41 -18.61
N VAL A 322 16.48 5.22 -18.89
CA VAL A 322 15.70 4.08 -19.39
C VAL A 322 15.97 2.84 -18.55
N GLY A 323 14.92 2.23 -17.99
CA GLY A 323 15.03 1.02 -17.18
C GLY A 323 14.04 -0.06 -17.58
N VAL A 324 14.41 -1.31 -17.31
CA VAL A 324 13.49 -2.45 -17.36
C VAL A 324 13.23 -2.97 -15.97
N ILE A 325 11.96 -3.06 -15.61
CA ILE A 325 11.48 -3.69 -14.39
C ILE A 325 11.03 -5.10 -14.76
N PHE A 326 11.78 -6.10 -14.29
CA PHE A 326 11.55 -7.51 -14.58
C PHE A 326 10.93 -8.22 -13.39
N GLY A 327 9.64 -8.56 -13.50
CA GLY A 327 8.92 -9.32 -12.46
C GLY A 327 8.35 -10.63 -13.00
N LYS A 328 8.16 -11.63 -12.13
CA LYS A 328 7.55 -12.92 -12.55
C LYS A 328 6.12 -12.76 -13.08
N ILE A 329 5.61 -13.75 -13.82
CA ILE A 329 4.23 -13.74 -14.36
C ILE A 329 3.22 -13.67 -13.22
N GLN A 330 2.25 -12.75 -13.28
CA GLN A 330 1.23 -12.57 -12.23
C GLN A 330 1.77 -12.38 -10.80
N SER A 331 2.97 -11.78 -10.66
CA SER A 331 3.60 -11.51 -9.35
C SER A 331 3.07 -10.26 -8.64
N GLY A 332 2.12 -9.53 -9.22
CA GLY A 332 1.65 -8.24 -8.72
C GLY A 332 2.49 -7.05 -9.20
N LYS A 333 2.91 -7.04 -10.48
CA LYS A 333 3.62 -5.92 -11.10
C LYS A 333 2.90 -4.56 -10.91
N THR A 334 1.58 -4.56 -10.94
CA THR A 334 0.75 -3.38 -10.67
C THR A 334 1.00 -2.77 -9.30
N TYR A 335 1.16 -3.59 -8.25
CA TYR A 335 1.49 -3.08 -6.92
C TYR A 335 2.87 -2.40 -6.91
N ASN A 336 3.82 -2.95 -7.67
CA ASN A 336 5.17 -2.40 -7.74
C ASN A 336 5.19 -1.02 -8.37
N TYR A 337 4.60 -0.86 -9.55
CA TYR A 337 4.65 0.43 -10.22
C TYR A 337 3.76 1.48 -9.53
N ILE A 338 2.72 1.07 -8.77
CA ILE A 338 1.97 1.97 -7.89
C ILE A 338 2.84 2.47 -6.73
N SER A 339 3.51 1.55 -6.01
CA SER A 339 4.50 1.93 -5.00
C SER A 339 5.59 2.83 -5.59
N LEU A 340 5.97 2.59 -6.84
CA LEU A 340 6.98 3.38 -7.53
C LEU A 340 6.54 4.82 -7.78
N PHE A 341 5.44 5.06 -8.50
CA PHE A 341 5.06 6.44 -8.81
C PHE A 341 4.61 7.21 -7.56
N ILE A 342 4.00 6.55 -6.57
CA ILE A 342 3.68 7.20 -5.28
C ILE A 342 4.97 7.59 -4.56
N ASN A 343 5.97 6.71 -4.53
CA ASN A 343 7.27 7.03 -3.93
C ASN A 343 7.99 8.13 -4.73
N ALA A 344 7.87 8.14 -6.07
CA ALA A 344 8.42 9.16 -6.95
C ALA A 344 7.82 10.55 -6.67
N PHE A 345 6.48 10.63 -6.57
CA PHE A 345 5.75 11.86 -6.27
C PHE A 345 6.04 12.40 -4.87
N THR A 346 6.25 11.50 -3.90
CA THR A 346 6.38 11.87 -2.50
C THR A 346 7.81 12.16 -2.09
N ASN A 347 8.77 11.32 -2.48
CA ASN A 347 10.13 11.41 -1.97
C ASN A 347 11.15 11.93 -2.99
N TYR A 348 10.77 12.10 -4.26
CA TYR A 348 11.71 12.35 -5.36
C TYR A 348 11.27 13.46 -6.34
N ASP A 349 10.28 14.26 -5.96
CA ASP A 349 9.84 15.47 -6.66
C ASP A 349 9.42 15.23 -8.12
N PHE A 350 8.79 14.09 -8.40
CA PHE A 350 8.08 13.88 -9.66
C PHE A 350 6.75 14.61 -9.63
N ASP A 351 6.29 15.09 -10.80
CA ASP A 351 5.03 15.82 -10.93
C ASP A 351 3.99 15.05 -11.73
N ILE A 352 4.47 14.31 -12.74
CA ILE A 352 3.62 13.59 -13.68
C ILE A 352 4.04 12.12 -13.75
N CYS A 353 3.06 11.23 -13.71
CA CYS A 353 3.22 9.82 -14.06
C CYS A 353 2.33 9.50 -15.26
N VAL A 354 2.92 9.04 -16.36
CA VAL A 354 2.19 8.53 -17.52
C VAL A 354 2.23 7.00 -17.49
N ILE A 355 1.07 6.36 -17.44
CA ILE A 355 0.94 4.91 -17.45
C ILE A 355 0.41 4.49 -18.83
N ILE A 356 1.30 3.89 -19.61
CA ILE A 356 1.01 3.34 -20.93
C ILE A 356 0.59 1.88 -20.73
N ASN A 357 -0.69 1.59 -20.92
CA ASN A 357 -1.24 0.24 -20.82
C ASN A 357 -1.26 -0.44 -22.20
N GLY A 358 -1.35 -1.78 -22.22
CA GLY A 358 -1.50 -2.57 -23.43
C GLY A 358 -2.73 -2.18 -24.28
N ASN A 359 -2.92 -2.84 -25.42
CA ASN A 359 -3.95 -2.48 -26.42
C ASN A 359 -5.38 -2.89 -26.05
N ASN A 360 -5.65 -3.34 -24.82
CA ASN A 360 -6.94 -3.89 -24.40
C ASN A 360 -7.66 -2.96 -23.44
N ASP A 361 -8.84 -2.46 -23.85
CA ASP A 361 -9.67 -1.55 -23.07
C ASP A 361 -10.16 -2.18 -21.75
N ASP A 362 -10.44 -3.48 -21.70
CA ASP A 362 -10.95 -4.15 -20.49
C ASP A 362 -9.85 -4.22 -19.40
N LEU A 363 -8.62 -4.52 -19.80
CA LEU A 363 -7.46 -4.57 -18.89
C LEU A 363 -7.08 -3.17 -18.41
N TYR A 364 -7.17 -2.18 -19.30
CA TYR A 364 -6.98 -0.78 -18.97
C TYR A 364 -7.96 -0.33 -17.88
N GLN A 365 -9.27 -0.64 -18.03
CA GLN A 365 -10.27 -0.27 -17.02
C GLN A 365 -10.02 -0.99 -15.69
N GLN A 366 -9.64 -2.28 -15.73
CA GLN A 366 -9.32 -3.03 -14.52
C GLN A 366 -8.12 -2.43 -13.76
N ASN A 367 -7.01 -2.15 -14.47
CA ASN A 367 -5.82 -1.55 -13.88
C ASN A 367 -6.13 -0.15 -13.30
N LYS A 368 -6.93 0.63 -14.01
CA LYS A 368 -7.38 1.95 -13.58
C LYS A 368 -8.22 1.87 -12.30
N GLU A 369 -9.23 1.02 -12.25
CA GLU A 369 -10.07 0.81 -11.05
C GLU A 369 -9.24 0.35 -9.83
N VAL A 370 -8.18 -0.44 -10.04
CA VAL A 370 -7.26 -0.83 -8.96
C VAL A 370 -6.50 0.39 -8.43
N ILE A 371 -5.99 1.24 -9.32
CA ILE A 371 -5.20 2.43 -8.95
C ILE A 371 -6.08 3.49 -8.30
N GLU A 372 -7.25 3.79 -8.86
CA GLU A 372 -8.22 4.73 -8.31
C GLU A 372 -8.66 4.31 -6.91
N ARG A 373 -9.03 3.04 -6.72
CA ARG A 373 -9.37 2.53 -5.38
C ARG A 373 -8.22 2.69 -4.40
N LYS A 374 -6.97 2.41 -4.81
CA LYS A 374 -5.80 2.56 -3.95
C LYS A 374 -5.55 4.02 -3.58
N ILE A 375 -5.60 4.95 -4.53
CA ILE A 375 -5.44 6.39 -4.29
C ILE A 375 -6.54 6.92 -3.37
N ASN A 376 -7.79 6.50 -3.57
CA ASN A 376 -8.91 6.88 -2.73
C ASN A 376 -8.76 6.31 -1.30
N SER A 377 -8.31 5.06 -1.17
CA SER A 377 -8.13 4.40 0.14
C SER A 377 -7.08 5.07 1.04
N ILE A 378 -6.13 5.81 0.45
CA ILE A 378 -5.09 6.53 1.19
C ILE A 378 -5.44 7.99 1.47
N GLY A 379 -6.68 8.41 1.15
CA GLY A 379 -7.19 9.76 1.41
C GLY A 379 -6.51 10.85 0.58
N ALA A 380 -6.03 10.51 -0.62
CA ALA A 380 -5.21 11.41 -1.42
C ALA A 380 -5.91 11.98 -2.66
N ALA A 381 -7.21 11.74 -2.82
CA ALA A 381 -7.95 12.07 -4.04
C ALA A 381 -7.90 13.56 -4.41
N GLU A 382 -7.73 14.46 -3.44
CA GLU A 382 -7.60 15.90 -3.67
C GLU A 382 -6.19 16.34 -4.13
N ASN A 383 -5.19 15.50 -3.93
CA ASN A 383 -3.77 15.76 -4.23
C ASN A 383 -3.28 15.04 -5.50
N TYR A 384 -4.14 14.23 -6.10
CA TYR A 384 -3.90 13.54 -7.36
C TYR A 384 -5.01 13.85 -8.34
N GLN A 385 -4.65 14.29 -9.54
CA GLN A 385 -5.57 14.32 -10.66
C GLN A 385 -5.30 13.13 -11.58
N ILE A 386 -6.36 12.41 -11.95
CA ILE A 386 -6.29 11.30 -12.89
C ILE A 386 -6.92 11.76 -14.20
N LEU A 387 -6.15 11.68 -15.29
CA LEU A 387 -6.60 11.98 -16.64
C LEU A 387 -6.56 10.74 -17.53
N GLU A 388 -7.51 10.67 -18.45
CA GLU A 388 -7.62 9.57 -19.39
C GLU A 388 -7.47 10.08 -20.82
N ALA A 389 -6.49 9.56 -21.56
CA ALA A 389 -6.31 9.85 -22.98
C ALA A 389 -7.27 9.03 -23.85
N LYS A 390 -8.59 9.26 -23.75
CA LYS A 390 -9.60 8.52 -24.53
C LYS A 390 -9.53 8.86 -26.03
N ARG A 391 -10.00 7.96 -26.91
CA ARG A 391 -9.98 8.17 -28.38
C ARG A 391 -10.82 9.38 -28.81
N ASP A 392 -12.00 9.55 -28.23
CA ASP A 392 -13.02 10.49 -28.76
C ASP A 392 -13.18 11.77 -27.92
N GLN A 393 -12.39 11.94 -26.86
CA GLN A 393 -12.43 13.12 -25.99
C GLN A 393 -11.11 13.89 -26.06
N GLY A 394 -11.20 15.21 -25.96
CA GLY A 394 -10.03 16.06 -25.71
C GLY A 394 -9.52 15.83 -24.28
N LEU A 395 -8.22 16.00 -24.08
CA LEU A 395 -7.65 16.07 -22.72
C LEU A 395 -7.78 17.52 -22.25
N ASP A 396 -8.73 17.80 -21.35
CA ASP A 396 -8.84 19.12 -20.73
C ASP A 396 -7.90 19.20 -19.52
N PHE A 397 -7.03 20.20 -19.60
CA PHE A 397 -5.90 20.42 -18.69
C PHE A 397 -6.06 21.69 -17.86
N LEU A 398 -7.05 22.53 -18.19
CA LEU A 398 -7.31 23.78 -17.49
C LEU A 398 -7.58 23.54 -15.99
N PRO A 399 -8.33 22.49 -15.58
CA PRO A 399 -8.52 22.18 -14.17
C PRO A 399 -7.21 21.83 -13.44
N TRP A 400 -6.30 21.10 -14.10
CA TRP A 400 -5.02 20.75 -13.47
C TRP A 400 -4.10 21.97 -13.37
N PHE A 401 -3.94 22.76 -14.44
CA PHE A 401 -3.07 23.96 -14.40
C PHE A 401 -3.52 24.98 -13.37
N THR A 402 -4.83 25.16 -13.20
CA THR A 402 -5.40 26.09 -12.20
C THR A 402 -5.20 25.60 -10.77
N HIS A 403 -5.22 24.27 -10.53
CA HIS A 403 -4.97 23.67 -9.21
C HIS A 403 -3.48 23.46 -8.88
N ALA A 404 -2.67 23.02 -9.85
CA ALA A 404 -1.25 22.68 -9.67
C ALA A 404 -0.41 23.88 -9.24
N LYS A 405 -0.76 25.09 -9.72
CA LYS A 405 -0.05 26.33 -9.38
C LYS A 405 -0.28 26.82 -7.95
N ARG A 406 -1.26 26.25 -7.21
CA ARG A 406 -1.62 26.68 -5.83
C ARG A 406 -1.47 25.59 -4.75
N LYS A 407 -1.36 24.29 -5.07
CA LYS A 407 -1.44 23.20 -4.05
C LYS A 407 -0.55 21.96 -4.22
N ASN A 408 0.53 21.96 -5.03
CA ASN A 408 1.40 20.77 -5.21
C ASN A 408 0.65 19.51 -5.70
N ASN A 409 -0.33 19.69 -6.60
CA ASN A 409 -1.19 18.62 -7.12
C ASN A 409 -0.45 17.75 -8.16
N LYS A 410 -0.44 16.42 -7.98
CA LYS A 410 0.28 15.46 -8.82
C LYS A 410 -0.62 14.89 -9.91
N LEU A 411 -0.07 14.62 -11.09
CA LEU A 411 -0.85 14.19 -12.25
C LEU A 411 -0.55 12.76 -12.65
N ILE A 412 -1.61 11.97 -12.83
CA ILE A 412 -1.52 10.61 -13.36
C ILE A 412 -2.29 10.56 -14.67
N ILE A 413 -1.62 10.20 -15.76
CA ILE A 413 -2.21 10.10 -17.09
C ILE A 413 -2.26 8.64 -17.52
N PHE A 414 -3.46 8.14 -17.77
CA PHE A 414 -3.69 6.82 -18.33
C PHE A 414 -3.85 6.91 -19.84
N THR A 415 -3.11 6.06 -20.56
CA THR A 415 -3.19 5.95 -22.03
C THR A 415 -2.95 4.52 -22.49
N LEU A 416 -3.50 4.14 -23.65
CA LEU A 416 -3.18 2.88 -24.32
C LEU A 416 -1.96 3.05 -25.23
N LYS A 417 -1.32 1.94 -25.62
CA LYS A 417 -0.29 1.87 -26.70
C LYS A 417 -0.83 2.16 -28.10
N ASN A 418 -1.60 3.24 -28.23
CA ASN A 418 -2.24 3.68 -29.45
C ASN A 418 -1.64 5.02 -29.92
N PRO A 419 -1.21 5.14 -31.19
CA PRO A 419 -0.57 6.36 -31.69
C PRO A 419 -1.37 7.65 -31.48
N SER A 420 -2.69 7.61 -31.65
CA SER A 420 -3.53 8.81 -31.52
C SER A 420 -3.66 9.27 -30.08
N GLN A 421 -3.78 8.34 -29.13
CA GLN A 421 -3.84 8.66 -27.69
C GLN A 421 -2.49 9.18 -27.18
N LEU A 422 -1.40 8.49 -27.53
CA LEU A 422 -0.05 8.91 -27.18
C LEU A 422 0.29 10.30 -27.74
N ALA A 423 -0.17 10.62 -28.96
CA ALA A 423 0.01 11.95 -29.53
C ALA A 423 -0.72 13.04 -28.73
N LYS A 424 -1.90 12.75 -28.15
CA LYS A 424 -2.59 13.70 -27.27
C LYS A 424 -1.80 13.97 -26.00
N VAL A 425 -1.26 12.93 -25.37
CA VAL A 425 -0.40 13.07 -24.18
C VAL A 425 0.89 13.82 -24.53
N THR A 426 1.51 13.51 -25.67
CA THR A 426 2.72 14.20 -26.14
C THR A 426 2.45 15.69 -26.35
N LYS A 427 1.38 16.05 -27.05
CA LYS A 427 0.99 17.45 -27.29
C LYS A 427 0.81 18.21 -25.97
N LEU A 428 0.22 17.54 -25.00
CA LEU A 428 -0.03 18.05 -23.66
C LEU A 428 1.26 18.28 -22.87
N LEU A 429 2.21 17.33 -22.87
CA LEU A 429 3.51 17.48 -22.19
C LEU A 429 4.44 18.48 -22.90
N SER A 430 4.32 18.61 -24.22
CA SER A 430 5.08 19.58 -25.02
C SER A 430 4.58 21.03 -24.88
N ASN A 431 3.50 21.28 -24.13
CA ASN A 431 2.92 22.61 -23.99
C ASN A 431 3.88 23.54 -23.24
N GLN A 432 4.28 24.65 -23.89
CA GLN A 432 5.25 25.63 -23.37
C GLN A 432 4.87 26.27 -22.02
N LYS A 433 3.61 26.14 -21.58
CA LYS A 433 3.17 26.58 -20.24
C LYS A 433 3.59 25.63 -19.11
N LEU A 434 3.95 24.38 -19.42
CA LEU A 434 4.64 23.50 -18.47
C LEU A 434 6.07 24.03 -18.36
N ASN A 435 6.48 24.43 -17.15
CA ASN A 435 7.86 24.84 -16.89
C ASN A 435 8.82 23.73 -17.36
N LYS A 436 10.02 24.10 -17.85
CA LYS A 436 11.10 23.15 -18.21
C LYS A 436 11.56 22.23 -17.07
N ASN A 437 11.01 22.36 -15.86
CA ASN A 437 11.41 21.65 -14.65
C ASN A 437 10.39 20.58 -14.21
N VAL A 438 9.42 20.19 -15.05
CA VAL A 438 8.42 19.17 -14.69
C VAL A 438 9.01 17.78 -14.91
N LYS A 439 9.29 17.05 -13.83
CA LYS A 439 9.81 15.67 -13.89
C LYS A 439 8.70 14.68 -14.17
N THR A 440 8.86 13.90 -15.23
CA THR A 440 7.84 12.94 -15.69
C THR A 440 8.34 11.50 -15.58
N LEU A 441 7.56 10.64 -14.93
CA LEU A 441 7.78 9.19 -14.95
C LEU A 441 6.88 8.56 -16.00
N ILE A 442 7.44 7.86 -16.98
CA ILE A 442 6.69 7.11 -17.98
C ILE A 442 6.83 5.63 -17.65
N ILE A 443 5.70 4.97 -17.39
CA ILE A 443 5.62 3.55 -17.06
C ILE A 443 4.93 2.86 -18.23
N ASP A 444 5.67 2.00 -18.91
CA ASP A 444 5.21 1.17 -20.01
C ASP A 444 4.89 -0.24 -19.50
N ASP A 445 3.61 -0.49 -19.20
CA ASP A 445 3.12 -1.78 -18.73
C ASP A 445 3.06 -2.80 -19.89
N GLU A 446 3.48 -4.03 -19.62
CA GLU A 446 3.77 -5.06 -20.63
C GLU A 446 4.69 -4.50 -21.73
N GLY A 447 5.83 -3.94 -21.33
CA GLY A 447 6.76 -3.17 -22.21
C GLY A 447 7.38 -3.96 -23.38
N ASP A 448 7.20 -5.28 -23.40
CA ASP A 448 7.51 -6.17 -24.52
C ASP A 448 6.43 -6.16 -25.61
N GLN A 449 5.21 -5.75 -25.27
CA GLN A 449 4.09 -5.65 -26.20
C GLN A 449 4.05 -4.29 -26.91
N ALA A 450 4.19 -4.29 -28.24
CA ALA A 450 3.93 -3.16 -29.15
C ALA A 450 4.81 -1.90 -29.00
N SER A 451 5.52 -1.74 -27.89
CA SER A 451 6.44 -0.61 -27.65
C SER A 451 7.72 -0.73 -28.48
N LEU A 452 8.18 -1.96 -28.70
CA LEU A 452 9.37 -2.28 -29.48
C LEU A 452 9.12 -2.05 -30.97
N ASN A 453 10.20 -1.72 -31.71
CA ASN A 453 10.09 -1.50 -33.14
C ASN A 453 9.98 -2.83 -33.91
N ILE A 454 8.75 -3.23 -34.22
CA ILE A 454 8.41 -4.47 -34.93
C ILE A 454 8.44 -4.37 -36.47
N LYS A 455 8.82 -3.23 -37.06
CA LYS A 455 8.90 -3.10 -38.52
C LYS A 455 10.03 -3.97 -39.06
N LYS A 456 9.72 -4.88 -39.98
CA LYS A 456 10.71 -5.69 -40.70
C LYS A 456 11.61 -4.76 -41.54
N ILE A 457 12.92 -4.88 -41.32
CA ILE A 457 13.93 -4.13 -42.05
C ILE A 457 14.01 -4.65 -43.49
N LYS A 458 13.98 -3.77 -44.49
CA LYS A 458 14.20 -4.10 -45.92
C LYS A 458 15.51 -3.54 -46.49
N LYS A 459 16.29 -2.74 -45.74
CA LYS A 459 17.53 -2.06 -46.17
C LYS A 459 18.62 -2.10 -45.08
N ALA A 460 19.81 -1.58 -45.35
CA ALA A 460 20.97 -1.62 -44.45
C ALA A 460 20.65 -1.17 -43.01
N LEU A 461 21.34 -1.79 -42.04
CA LEU A 461 21.15 -1.67 -40.59
C LEU A 461 21.07 -0.21 -40.06
N GLY A 462 21.78 0.74 -40.69
CA GLY A 462 21.76 2.15 -40.30
C GLY A 462 20.41 2.83 -40.47
N ASP A 463 19.57 2.35 -41.39
CA ASP A 463 18.24 2.91 -41.63
C ASP A 463 17.22 2.48 -40.57
N TYR A 464 17.52 1.50 -39.71
CA TYR A 464 16.58 0.96 -38.70
C TYR A 464 16.13 2.02 -37.69
N TYR A 465 17.05 2.91 -37.30
CA TYR A 465 16.79 3.97 -36.32
C TYR A 465 16.15 5.22 -36.92
N SER A 466 16.05 5.30 -38.25
CA SER A 466 15.40 6.41 -38.93
C SER A 466 13.90 6.47 -38.59
N SER A 467 13.36 7.68 -38.51
CA SER A 467 11.96 7.93 -38.17
C SER A 467 10.95 7.32 -39.17
N ASN A 468 11.41 6.91 -40.36
CA ASN A 468 10.61 6.26 -41.40
C ASN A 468 10.50 4.73 -41.22
N ASN A 469 11.44 4.11 -40.50
CA ASN A 469 11.48 2.66 -40.28
C ASN A 469 11.00 2.21 -38.90
N ARG A 470 10.34 3.10 -38.16
CA ARG A 470 9.67 2.78 -36.89
C ARG A 470 8.19 2.45 -37.08
N SER A 471 7.67 1.55 -36.24
CA SER A 471 6.22 1.35 -36.11
C SER A 471 5.55 2.64 -35.60
N ALA A 472 4.28 2.87 -35.94
CA ALA A 472 3.58 4.08 -35.51
C ALA A 472 3.55 4.21 -33.97
N THR A 473 3.30 3.11 -33.27
CA THR A 473 3.28 3.07 -31.79
C THR A 473 4.67 3.36 -31.21
N ASN A 474 5.73 2.71 -31.70
CA ASN A 474 7.10 2.95 -31.24
C ASN A 474 7.50 4.42 -31.44
N LYS A 475 7.19 5.00 -32.61
CA LYS A 475 7.44 6.42 -32.89
C LYS A 475 6.68 7.33 -31.93
N SER A 476 5.41 7.05 -31.64
CA SER A 476 4.64 7.85 -30.69
C SER A 476 5.16 7.76 -29.25
N ILE A 477 5.66 6.60 -28.81
CA ILE A 477 6.29 6.44 -27.49
C ILE A 477 7.58 7.24 -27.40
N LEU A 478 8.42 7.19 -28.43
CA LEU A 478 9.64 7.99 -28.49
C LEU A 478 9.36 9.49 -28.49
N ASN A 479 8.38 9.93 -29.28
CA ASN A 479 7.95 11.33 -29.29
C ASN A 479 7.47 11.77 -27.90
N LEU A 480 6.71 10.91 -27.20
CA LEU A 480 6.27 11.17 -25.83
C LEU A 480 7.46 11.31 -24.88
N LYS A 481 8.36 10.32 -24.84
CA LYS A 481 9.56 10.31 -24.00
C LYS A 481 10.43 11.55 -24.23
N ASN A 482 10.67 11.90 -25.49
CA ASN A 482 11.57 12.98 -25.86
C ASN A 482 10.89 14.37 -25.82
N SER A 483 9.60 14.45 -25.47
CA SER A 483 8.86 15.73 -25.39
C SER A 483 9.02 16.47 -24.06
N CYS A 484 9.54 15.82 -23.02
CA CYS A 484 9.72 16.37 -21.68
C CYS A 484 10.93 15.72 -20.98
N ASP A 485 11.38 16.28 -19.84
CA ASP A 485 12.35 15.60 -18.98
C ASP A 485 11.67 14.39 -18.33
N SER A 486 11.91 13.23 -18.92
CA SER A 486 11.23 12.00 -18.55
C SER A 486 12.17 10.84 -18.27
N PHE A 487 11.74 9.98 -17.36
CA PHE A 487 12.33 8.69 -17.05
C PHE A 487 11.40 7.61 -17.57
N PHE A 488 11.92 6.68 -18.37
CA PHE A 488 11.13 5.65 -19.03
C PHE A 488 11.39 4.28 -18.42
N LEU A 489 10.34 3.62 -17.97
CA LEU A 489 10.41 2.28 -17.37
C LEU A 489 9.49 1.31 -18.09
N SER A 490 10.07 0.29 -18.70
CA SER A 490 9.32 -0.87 -19.20
C SER A 490 9.10 -1.88 -18.08
N VAL A 491 7.85 -2.18 -17.75
CA VAL A 491 7.48 -3.22 -16.78
C VAL A 491 7.03 -4.45 -17.54
N THR A 492 7.68 -5.60 -17.34
CA THR A 492 7.34 -6.82 -18.09
C THR A 492 7.71 -8.11 -17.35
N ALA A 493 7.10 -9.22 -17.76
CA ALA A 493 7.52 -10.58 -17.42
C ALA A 493 8.54 -11.18 -18.41
N THR A 494 8.75 -10.51 -19.54
CA THR A 494 9.43 -11.06 -20.72
C THR A 494 10.40 -10.00 -21.28
N PRO A 495 11.48 -9.67 -20.54
CA PRO A 495 12.34 -8.53 -20.85
C PRO A 495 13.27 -8.75 -22.05
N TYR A 496 13.32 -9.97 -22.61
CA TYR A 496 14.28 -10.39 -23.63
C TYR A 496 14.36 -9.41 -24.81
N ALA A 497 13.21 -9.03 -25.36
CA ALA A 497 13.16 -8.16 -26.51
C ALA A 497 13.54 -6.70 -26.17
N ASN A 498 13.33 -6.25 -24.93
CA ASN A 498 13.82 -4.95 -24.45
C ASN A 498 15.35 -4.91 -24.32
N LEU A 499 15.95 -6.03 -23.95
CA LEU A 499 17.41 -6.13 -23.80
C LEU A 499 18.16 -6.29 -25.11
N LEU A 500 17.52 -6.88 -26.12
CA LEU A 500 18.08 -7.00 -27.47
C LEU A 500 18.04 -5.69 -28.28
N ILE A 501 17.41 -4.64 -27.74
CA ILE A 501 17.50 -3.29 -28.33
C ILE A 501 18.97 -2.86 -28.32
N ARG A 502 19.51 -2.37 -29.44
CA ARG A 502 20.92 -1.89 -29.44
C ARG A 502 21.07 -0.59 -28.68
N LYS A 503 22.28 -0.33 -28.20
CA LYS A 503 22.64 0.82 -27.37
C LYS A 503 22.33 2.17 -28.02
N GLU A 504 22.25 2.23 -29.35
CA GLU A 504 21.93 3.46 -30.10
C GLU A 504 20.44 3.81 -30.11
N ASP A 505 19.54 2.91 -29.69
CA ASP A 505 18.12 3.23 -29.61
C ASP A 505 17.80 3.99 -28.31
N ASP A 506 17.00 5.05 -28.42
CA ASP A 506 16.51 5.85 -27.29
C ASP A 506 15.67 5.08 -26.25
N LEU A 507 15.21 3.85 -26.56
CA LEU A 507 14.56 2.92 -25.62
C LEU A 507 15.47 1.79 -25.15
N SER A 508 16.75 1.81 -25.52
CA SER A 508 17.73 0.88 -24.97
C SER A 508 17.84 1.08 -23.46
N PRO A 509 17.66 0.04 -22.65
CA PRO A 509 17.73 0.19 -21.21
C PRO A 509 19.16 0.39 -20.71
N ASP A 510 19.31 1.30 -19.75
CA ASP A 510 20.53 1.57 -18.99
C ASP A 510 20.69 0.59 -17.83
N PHE A 511 19.56 0.09 -17.30
CA PHE A 511 19.53 -0.89 -16.22
C PHE A 511 18.32 -1.80 -16.29
N ILE A 512 18.45 -2.92 -15.61
CA ILE A 512 17.36 -3.83 -15.30
C ILE A 512 17.28 -3.98 -13.78
N GLU A 513 16.06 -4.05 -13.24
CA GLU A 513 15.83 -4.33 -11.83
C GLU A 513 14.83 -5.49 -11.70
N MET A 514 15.22 -6.51 -10.93
CA MET A 514 14.38 -7.67 -10.69
C MET A 514 13.44 -7.43 -9.52
N ILE A 515 12.16 -7.69 -9.72
CA ILE A 515 11.18 -7.69 -8.64
C ILE A 515 10.96 -9.13 -8.16
N PRO A 516 11.32 -9.46 -6.91
CA PRO A 516 10.94 -10.72 -6.28
C PRO A 516 9.42 -10.89 -6.17
N ALA A 517 8.96 -12.14 -6.29
CA ALA A 517 7.59 -12.47 -5.89
C ALA A 517 7.53 -12.47 -4.36
N GLY A 518 6.57 -11.75 -3.78
CA GLY A 518 6.35 -11.72 -2.34
C GLY A 518 5.80 -13.04 -1.78
N LYS A 519 5.66 -13.14 -0.45
CA LYS A 519 4.96 -14.21 0.29
C LYS A 519 3.72 -13.66 0.98
N PRO A 520 2.54 -13.61 0.36
CA PRO A 520 1.40 -12.90 0.91
C PRO A 520 0.90 -13.52 2.22
N ASN A 521 0.53 -12.68 3.19
CA ASN A 521 0.06 -13.10 4.53
C ASN A 521 -1.29 -13.85 4.54
N ASN A 522 -1.90 -14.05 3.36
CA ASN A 522 -3.18 -14.73 3.22
C ASN A 522 -3.03 -16.25 3.02
N GLY A 523 -1.85 -16.84 3.25
CA GLY A 523 -1.61 -18.28 3.07
C GLY A 523 -1.50 -18.72 1.60
N LYS A 524 -1.25 -17.78 0.68
CA LYS A 524 -0.91 -18.09 -0.71
C LYS A 524 0.60 -18.11 -0.90
N LYS A 525 1.09 -19.04 -1.72
CA LYS A 525 2.47 -19.08 -2.22
C LYS A 525 2.46 -18.68 -3.70
N TYR A 526 3.48 -17.94 -4.14
CA TYR A 526 3.70 -17.76 -5.56
C TYR A 526 4.16 -19.08 -6.19
N VAL A 527 3.46 -19.54 -7.23
CA VAL A 527 3.81 -20.73 -8.00
C VAL A 527 4.32 -20.29 -9.36
N GLY A 528 5.58 -20.62 -9.66
CA GLY A 528 6.26 -20.28 -10.91
C GLY A 528 6.63 -21.50 -11.73
N ILE A 529 7.50 -21.30 -12.72
CA ILE A 529 7.91 -22.34 -13.67
C ILE A 529 8.62 -23.52 -12.98
N ASN A 530 9.53 -23.24 -12.05
CA ASN A 530 10.23 -24.27 -11.27
C ASN A 530 9.29 -25.06 -10.37
N ASP A 531 8.38 -24.37 -9.67
CA ASP A 531 7.40 -25.05 -8.81
C ASP A 531 6.55 -26.04 -9.63
N VAL A 532 6.19 -25.70 -10.87
CA VAL A 532 5.27 -26.50 -11.68
C VAL A 532 5.97 -27.62 -12.44
N PHE A 533 7.09 -27.32 -13.09
CA PHE A 533 7.74 -28.24 -14.04
C PHE A 533 8.96 -28.97 -13.46
N VAL A 534 9.33 -28.67 -12.20
CA VAL A 534 10.35 -29.39 -11.44
C VAL A 534 9.74 -29.96 -10.16
N ASP A 535 9.38 -29.09 -9.21
CA ASP A 535 9.04 -29.52 -7.85
C ASP A 535 7.72 -30.29 -7.77
N LEU A 536 6.74 -29.90 -8.58
CA LEU A 536 5.39 -30.47 -8.57
C LEU A 536 4.99 -31.09 -9.90
N ARG A 537 5.94 -31.38 -10.80
CA ARG A 537 5.67 -31.88 -12.16
C ARG A 537 4.77 -33.12 -12.14
N GLU A 538 5.17 -34.14 -11.38
CA GLU A 538 4.42 -35.42 -11.30
C GLU A 538 3.01 -35.23 -10.72
N LYS A 539 2.85 -34.24 -9.82
CA LYS A 539 1.58 -33.94 -9.17
C LYS A 539 0.64 -33.14 -10.08
N LEU A 540 1.18 -32.18 -10.82
CA LEU A 540 0.39 -31.19 -11.56
C LEU A 540 0.24 -31.51 -13.04
N VAL A 541 1.28 -32.00 -13.72
CA VAL A 541 1.30 -32.11 -15.18
C VAL A 541 0.76 -33.46 -15.65
N ARG A 542 -0.08 -33.44 -16.69
CA ARG A 542 -0.64 -34.60 -17.39
C ARG A 542 -0.44 -34.38 -18.89
N ILE A 543 0.22 -35.33 -19.55
CA ILE A 543 0.44 -35.24 -21.00
C ILE A 543 -0.79 -35.75 -21.74
N ILE A 544 -1.24 -34.97 -22.72
CA ILE A 544 -2.30 -35.36 -23.65
C ILE A 544 -1.64 -36.13 -24.79
N GLU A 545 -2.13 -37.34 -25.03
CA GLU A 545 -1.64 -38.20 -26.12
C GLU A 545 -1.93 -37.55 -27.49
N LYS A 546 -1.05 -37.80 -28.45
CA LYS A 546 -1.11 -37.13 -29.76
C LYS A 546 -2.40 -37.48 -30.50
N GLU A 547 -2.85 -38.72 -30.41
CA GLU A 547 -4.08 -39.20 -31.04
C GLU A 547 -5.31 -38.43 -30.54
N GLU A 548 -5.32 -38.05 -29.25
CA GLU A 548 -6.40 -37.26 -28.66
C GLU A 548 -6.38 -35.80 -29.11
N ILE A 549 -5.20 -35.25 -29.38
CA ILE A 549 -5.05 -33.90 -29.95
C ILE A 549 -5.55 -33.91 -31.40
N ASP A 550 -5.20 -34.94 -32.17
CA ASP A 550 -5.63 -35.09 -33.56
C ASP A 550 -7.17 -35.19 -33.67
N LEU A 551 -7.85 -35.79 -32.68
CA LEU A 551 -9.32 -35.78 -32.58
C LEU A 551 -9.91 -34.36 -32.47
N LEU A 552 -9.19 -33.43 -31.84
CA LEU A 552 -9.62 -32.03 -31.67
C LEU A 552 -9.31 -31.16 -32.90
N ASP A 553 -8.39 -31.60 -33.75
CA ASP A 553 -7.83 -30.80 -34.84
C ASP A 553 -8.52 -31.00 -36.20
N GLY A 554 -9.49 -31.93 -36.29
CA GLY A 554 -10.08 -32.43 -37.52
C GLY A 554 -11.23 -31.64 -38.16
N GLY A 555 -11.78 -30.59 -37.52
CA GLY A 555 -12.84 -29.75 -38.10
C GLY A 555 -14.19 -30.44 -38.42
N THR A 556 -14.26 -31.75 -38.31
CA THR A 556 -15.48 -32.57 -38.35
C THR A 556 -16.06 -32.68 -36.94
N GLU A 557 -17.38 -32.59 -36.79
CA GLU A 557 -18.06 -32.89 -35.53
C GLU A 557 -17.82 -34.36 -35.14
N THR A 558 -16.77 -34.61 -34.36
CA THR A 558 -16.52 -35.93 -33.79
C THR A 558 -17.44 -36.11 -32.58
N LYS A 559 -18.27 -37.16 -32.58
CA LYS A 559 -19.07 -37.56 -31.40
C LYS A 559 -18.23 -38.16 -30.26
N ILE A 560 -16.92 -38.30 -30.47
CA ILE A 560 -15.98 -38.88 -29.51
C ILE A 560 -15.36 -37.74 -28.71
N ILE A 561 -15.55 -37.76 -27.40
CA ILE A 561 -14.91 -36.85 -26.45
C ILE A 561 -13.56 -37.47 -26.08
N PRO A 562 -12.42 -36.75 -26.22
CA PRO A 562 -11.14 -37.25 -25.76
C PRO A 562 -11.17 -37.59 -24.25
N LEU A 563 -10.55 -38.70 -23.88
CA LEU A 563 -10.49 -39.17 -22.50
C LEU A 563 -9.70 -38.19 -21.62
N SER A 564 -8.67 -37.53 -22.14
CA SER A 564 -8.00 -36.42 -21.43
C SER A 564 -8.94 -35.26 -21.10
N LEU A 565 -9.84 -34.89 -22.02
CA LEU A 565 -10.81 -33.81 -21.79
C LEU A 565 -11.84 -34.22 -20.73
N GLU A 566 -12.34 -35.46 -20.79
CA GLU A 566 -13.22 -36.03 -19.78
C GLU A 566 -12.56 -36.02 -18.39
N ARG A 567 -11.33 -36.52 -18.30
CA ARG A 567 -10.54 -36.53 -17.05
C ARG A 567 -10.26 -35.11 -16.55
N ALA A 568 -10.01 -34.14 -17.44
CA ALA A 568 -9.82 -32.75 -17.08
C ALA A 568 -11.09 -32.13 -16.46
N ILE A 569 -12.26 -32.39 -17.04
CA ILE A 569 -13.55 -31.92 -16.51
C ILE A 569 -13.84 -32.58 -15.16
N SER A 570 -13.61 -33.88 -15.03
CA SER A 570 -13.78 -34.60 -13.75
C SER A 570 -12.88 -34.05 -12.65
N ALA A 571 -11.59 -33.80 -12.95
CA ALA A 571 -10.66 -33.18 -12.01
C ALA A 571 -11.09 -31.75 -11.62
N PHE A 572 -11.69 -31.01 -12.56
CA PHE A 572 -12.19 -29.66 -12.29
C PHE A 572 -13.36 -29.67 -11.31
N LEU A 573 -14.35 -30.52 -11.56
CA LEU A 573 -15.53 -30.69 -10.71
C LEU A 573 -15.16 -31.22 -9.32
N LEU A 574 -14.24 -32.18 -9.24
CA LEU A 574 -13.74 -32.67 -7.95
C LEU A 574 -12.99 -31.58 -7.18
N GLY A 575 -12.14 -30.83 -7.86
CA GLY A 575 -11.43 -29.69 -7.27
C GLY A 575 -12.39 -28.61 -6.76
N SER A 576 -13.55 -28.41 -7.39
CA SER A 576 -14.52 -27.44 -6.89
C SER A 576 -15.25 -27.90 -5.63
N VAL A 577 -15.55 -29.19 -5.50
CA VAL A 577 -16.12 -29.79 -4.27
C VAL A 577 -15.13 -29.67 -3.10
N ILE A 578 -13.86 -29.99 -3.31
CA ILE A 578 -12.82 -29.93 -2.25
C ILE A 578 -12.57 -28.49 -1.77
N THR A 579 -12.76 -27.50 -2.65
CA THR A 579 -12.42 -26.10 -2.36
C THR A 579 -13.55 -25.32 -1.69
N GLU A 580 -14.69 -25.96 -1.45
CA GLU A 580 -15.85 -25.38 -0.79
C GLU A 580 -15.57 -24.97 0.66
N LYS A 581 -16.35 -24.02 1.18
CA LYS A 581 -16.19 -23.47 2.53
C LYS A 581 -16.78 -24.35 3.64
N ASP A 582 -17.45 -25.45 3.32
CA ASP A 582 -18.05 -26.33 4.34
C ASP A 582 -16.97 -27.07 5.16
N ASN A 583 -16.86 -26.71 6.44
CA ASN A 583 -15.88 -27.28 7.36
C ASN A 583 -16.22 -28.73 7.76
N ASN A 584 -17.48 -29.15 7.70
CA ASN A 584 -17.88 -30.54 7.99
C ASN A 584 -17.47 -31.48 6.84
N LEU A 585 -17.65 -31.02 5.60
CA LEU A 585 -17.21 -31.77 4.42
C LEU A 585 -15.68 -31.92 4.41
N LYS A 586 -14.94 -30.85 4.73
CA LYS A 586 -13.47 -30.89 4.86
C LYS A 586 -12.97 -31.86 5.92
N LYS A 587 -13.62 -31.90 7.09
CA LYS A 587 -13.23 -32.80 8.18
C LYS A 587 -13.43 -34.27 7.79
N GLN A 588 -14.49 -34.57 7.05
CA GLN A 588 -14.78 -35.92 6.54
C GLN A 588 -13.90 -36.33 5.35
N ILE A 589 -13.48 -35.37 4.52
CA ILE A 589 -12.52 -35.55 3.40
C ILE A 589 -11.10 -35.81 3.94
N ALA A 590 -10.66 -35.07 4.98
CA ALA A 590 -9.34 -35.23 5.60
C ALA A 590 -9.14 -36.62 6.23
N ASP A 591 -10.19 -37.21 6.81
CA ASP A 591 -10.16 -38.58 7.36
C ASP A 591 -9.99 -39.68 6.28
N ASN A 592 -9.98 -39.32 4.99
CA ASN A 592 -9.78 -40.23 3.86
C ASN A 592 -8.83 -39.65 2.80
N GLU A 593 -7.86 -38.81 3.20
CA GLU A 593 -6.93 -38.13 2.29
C GLU A 593 -6.26 -39.09 1.29
N ASP A 594 -5.83 -40.27 1.75
CA ASP A 594 -5.23 -41.30 0.89
C ASP A 594 -6.22 -41.85 -0.15
N LYS A 595 -7.50 -42.02 0.20
CA LYS A 595 -8.53 -42.48 -0.74
C LYS A 595 -8.95 -41.40 -1.72
N LEU A 596 -8.87 -40.12 -1.34
CA LEU A 596 -9.12 -38.99 -2.22
C LEU A 596 -7.98 -38.79 -3.21
N ILE A 597 -6.74 -39.07 -2.82
CA ILE A 597 -5.57 -39.11 -3.71
C ILE A 597 -5.72 -40.26 -4.71
N ASP A 598 -6.18 -41.45 -4.27
CA ASP A 598 -6.56 -42.55 -5.18
C ASP A 598 -7.72 -42.16 -6.11
N PHE A 599 -8.73 -41.47 -5.59
CA PHE A 599 -9.87 -40.93 -6.35
C PHE A 599 -9.42 -39.88 -7.40
N CYS A 600 -8.39 -39.09 -7.08
CA CYS A 600 -7.77 -38.12 -7.98
C CYS A 600 -6.89 -38.79 -9.07
N ASN A 601 -6.43 -40.02 -8.84
CA ASN A 601 -5.62 -40.79 -9.79
C ASN A 601 -6.48 -41.65 -10.74
N LEU A 602 -7.73 -41.98 -10.37
CA LEU A 602 -8.60 -42.93 -11.08
C LEU A 602 -10.02 -42.39 -11.32
N GLY A 603 -10.14 -41.13 -11.72
CA GLY A 603 -11.40 -40.37 -11.73
C GLY A 603 -12.53 -40.81 -12.68
N TYR A 604 -12.51 -42.01 -13.26
CA TYR A 604 -13.66 -42.50 -14.03
C TYR A 604 -13.81 -44.04 -14.01
N GLU A 605 -12.73 -44.79 -14.22
CA GLU A 605 -12.80 -46.25 -14.33
C GLU A 605 -12.94 -47.01 -12.99
N GLU A 606 -12.49 -46.44 -11.86
CA GLU A 606 -12.70 -47.08 -10.55
C GLU A 606 -14.04 -46.74 -9.92
N LEU A 607 -14.56 -45.53 -10.17
CA LEU A 607 -15.86 -45.07 -9.65
C LEU A 607 -17.03 -45.90 -10.18
N THR A 608 -16.91 -46.41 -11.40
CA THR A 608 -17.89 -47.30 -12.03
C THR A 608 -17.72 -48.76 -11.64
N LYS A 609 -16.56 -49.15 -11.08
CA LYS A 609 -16.24 -50.55 -10.69
C LYS A 609 -16.30 -50.83 -9.19
N ARG A 610 -16.25 -49.82 -8.31
CA ARG A 610 -16.38 -49.98 -6.84
C ARG A 610 -17.84 -49.98 -6.38
N LYS A 611 -18.16 -50.85 -5.40
CA LYS A 611 -19.39 -50.70 -4.59
C LYS A 611 -19.23 -49.50 -3.67
N LEU A 612 -19.93 -48.42 -4.00
CA LEU A 612 -19.96 -47.16 -3.24
C LEU A 612 -20.59 -47.36 -1.86
N GLY A 613 -19.97 -46.81 -0.83
CA GLY A 613 -20.49 -46.79 0.55
C GLY A 613 -21.42 -45.60 0.82
N LYS A 614 -22.10 -45.60 1.97
CA LYS A 614 -23.01 -44.51 2.38
C LYS A 614 -22.36 -43.11 2.40
N LYS A 615 -21.03 -43.01 2.57
CA LYS A 615 -20.29 -41.73 2.54
C LYS A 615 -20.01 -41.23 1.13
N ASP A 616 -19.85 -42.13 0.16
CA ASP A 616 -19.63 -41.79 -1.25
C ASP A 616 -20.88 -41.19 -1.89
N ASN A 617 -22.07 -41.58 -1.42
CA ASN A 617 -23.35 -40.98 -1.84
C ASN A 617 -23.45 -39.47 -1.57
N LEU A 618 -22.77 -38.94 -0.54
CA LEU A 618 -22.81 -37.51 -0.24
C LEU A 618 -21.90 -36.71 -1.20
N ILE A 619 -20.73 -37.27 -1.53
CA ILE A 619 -19.80 -36.69 -2.51
C ILE A 619 -20.44 -36.71 -3.90
N LEU A 620 -21.09 -37.81 -4.27
CA LEU A 620 -21.82 -37.93 -5.54
C LEU A 620 -22.95 -36.91 -5.65
N LYS A 621 -23.74 -36.72 -4.57
CA LYS A 621 -24.80 -35.71 -4.55
C LYS A 621 -24.27 -34.29 -4.71
N GLU A 622 -23.12 -33.97 -4.12
CA GLU A 622 -22.49 -32.64 -4.29
C GLU A 622 -21.90 -32.51 -5.70
N PHE A 623 -21.37 -33.59 -6.27
CA PHE A 623 -20.89 -33.65 -7.65
C PHE A 623 -22.02 -33.40 -8.66
N GLU A 624 -23.17 -34.06 -8.50
CA GLU A 624 -24.38 -33.84 -9.28
C GLU A 624 -24.81 -32.36 -9.21
N LYS A 625 -24.86 -31.80 -8.01
CA LYS A 625 -25.15 -30.37 -7.81
C LYS A 625 -24.14 -29.46 -8.52
N ARG A 626 -22.85 -29.83 -8.57
CA ARG A 626 -21.83 -29.03 -9.28
C ARG A 626 -21.96 -29.11 -10.79
N ILE A 627 -22.40 -30.25 -11.30
CA ILE A 627 -22.74 -30.39 -12.72
C ILE A 627 -23.92 -29.46 -13.05
N ASP A 628 -24.96 -29.42 -12.21
CA ASP A 628 -26.13 -28.55 -12.42
C ASP A 628 -25.77 -27.05 -12.38
N GLU A 629 -24.76 -26.67 -11.61
CA GLU A 629 -24.26 -25.28 -11.50
C GLU A 629 -23.22 -24.92 -12.58
N LEU A 630 -22.77 -25.89 -13.39
CA LEU A 630 -21.68 -25.71 -14.34
C LEU A 630 -22.06 -24.75 -15.48
N SER A 631 -21.27 -23.69 -15.64
CA SER A 631 -21.46 -22.72 -16.73
C SER A 631 -20.29 -22.74 -17.72
N VAL A 632 -20.57 -22.97 -19.00
CA VAL A 632 -19.56 -22.96 -20.08
C VAL A 632 -19.61 -21.65 -20.86
N PHE A 633 -18.46 -20.97 -20.95
CA PHE A 633 -18.32 -19.71 -21.68
C PHE A 633 -17.30 -19.86 -22.81
N VAL A 634 -17.78 -19.75 -24.05
CA VAL A 634 -16.92 -19.64 -25.23
C VAL A 634 -16.60 -18.16 -25.46
N ILE A 635 -15.34 -17.78 -25.24
CA ILE A 635 -14.88 -16.37 -25.30
C ILE A 635 -14.50 -15.96 -26.74
N ASN A 636 -14.41 -16.92 -27.66
CA ASN A 636 -13.90 -16.73 -29.03
C ASN A 636 -14.94 -16.83 -30.17
N ALA A 637 -16.22 -16.52 -29.94
CA ALA A 637 -17.25 -16.65 -30.97
C ALA A 637 -17.60 -15.32 -31.69
N THR A 638 -16.99 -15.12 -32.88
CA THR A 638 -17.41 -14.32 -34.06
C THR A 638 -17.97 -12.87 -33.92
N LYS A 639 -17.96 -12.13 -35.04
CA LYS A 639 -18.31 -10.69 -35.19
C LYS A 639 -19.66 -10.24 -34.62
N LYS A 640 -20.54 -11.14 -34.15
CA LYS A 640 -21.92 -10.83 -33.71
C LYS A 640 -22.20 -10.97 -32.20
N GLY A 641 -21.21 -11.25 -31.36
CA GLY A 641 -21.46 -11.23 -29.91
C GLY A 641 -20.22 -11.46 -29.07
N ARG A 642 -19.53 -10.38 -28.70
CA ARG A 642 -18.57 -10.44 -27.58
C ARG A 642 -19.34 -10.87 -26.33
N ARG A 643 -19.26 -12.14 -25.93
CA ARG A 643 -19.64 -12.51 -24.56
C ARG A 643 -18.56 -11.95 -23.63
N ARG A 644 -18.93 -11.02 -22.76
CA ARG A 644 -18.03 -10.46 -21.74
C ARG A 644 -17.52 -11.60 -20.85
N VAL A 645 -16.24 -11.57 -20.51
CA VAL A 645 -15.67 -12.47 -19.51
C VAL A 645 -16.44 -12.23 -18.19
N PRO A 646 -16.97 -13.28 -17.55
CA PRO A 646 -17.66 -13.13 -16.27
C PRO A 646 -16.75 -12.49 -15.22
N LYS A 647 -17.24 -11.49 -14.47
CA LYS A 647 -16.47 -10.85 -13.38
C LYS A 647 -16.01 -11.90 -12.35
N ALA A 648 -14.78 -11.76 -11.86
CA ALA A 648 -14.23 -12.62 -10.81
C ALA A 648 -15.16 -12.68 -9.58
N GLY A 649 -15.38 -13.88 -9.01
CA GLY A 649 -16.12 -14.08 -7.77
C GLY A 649 -17.63 -14.34 -7.89
N THR A 650 -18.18 -14.52 -9.09
CA THR A 650 -19.64 -14.72 -9.30
C THR A 650 -20.10 -16.20 -9.31
N GLY A 651 -19.43 -17.07 -8.55
CA GLY A 651 -19.82 -18.48 -8.34
C GLY A 651 -18.70 -19.51 -8.64
N PRO A 652 -18.63 -20.64 -7.93
CA PRO A 652 -17.76 -21.78 -8.30
C PRO A 652 -18.33 -22.47 -9.56
N ASN A 653 -17.51 -23.15 -10.37
CA ASN A 653 -17.93 -23.97 -11.54
C ASN A 653 -18.12 -23.22 -12.88
N ARG A 654 -17.02 -22.72 -13.46
CA ARG A 654 -17.01 -22.14 -14.81
C ARG A 654 -15.92 -22.73 -15.69
N ILE A 655 -16.30 -23.15 -16.89
CA ILE A 655 -15.37 -23.57 -17.94
C ILE A 655 -15.27 -22.44 -18.96
N LEU A 656 -14.05 -21.94 -19.17
CA LEU A 656 -13.77 -20.92 -20.16
C LEU A 656 -13.06 -21.58 -21.35
N ILE A 657 -13.64 -21.44 -22.55
CA ILE A 657 -13.10 -22.01 -23.79
C ILE A 657 -12.73 -20.85 -24.73
N GLY A 658 -11.48 -20.83 -25.19
CA GLY A 658 -10.98 -19.78 -26.06
C GLY A 658 -9.51 -19.97 -26.45
N SER A 659 -9.05 -19.17 -27.41
CA SER A 659 -7.66 -19.09 -27.85
C SER A 659 -7.08 -17.71 -27.50
N LYS A 660 -6.79 -16.86 -28.50
CA LYS A 660 -6.05 -15.60 -28.35
C LYS A 660 -6.60 -14.61 -27.30
N LEU A 661 -7.92 -14.57 -27.07
CA LEU A 661 -8.50 -13.70 -26.04
C LEU A 661 -8.26 -14.24 -24.61
N LEU A 662 -8.19 -15.55 -24.40
CA LEU A 662 -7.78 -16.15 -23.12
C LEU A 662 -6.26 -16.12 -22.92
N ASP A 663 -5.49 -16.08 -24.02
CA ASP A 663 -4.02 -16.07 -23.99
C ASP A 663 -3.44 -14.81 -23.33
N ARG A 664 -4.05 -13.62 -23.51
CA ARG A 664 -3.51 -12.33 -23.02
C ARG A 664 -4.58 -11.42 -22.42
N GLY A 665 -4.29 -10.86 -21.24
CA GLY A 665 -5.00 -9.69 -20.70
C GLY A 665 -6.29 -9.94 -19.94
N ILE A 666 -6.56 -11.18 -19.49
CA ILE A 666 -7.67 -11.48 -18.57
C ILE A 666 -7.10 -11.99 -17.24
N SER A 667 -7.35 -11.24 -16.17
CA SER A 667 -7.06 -11.71 -14.80
C SER A 667 -8.18 -12.63 -14.34
N LEU A 668 -7.88 -13.93 -14.32
CA LEU A 668 -8.80 -14.97 -13.89
C LEU A 668 -8.46 -15.36 -12.45
N ASN A 669 -9.45 -15.39 -11.57
CA ASN A 669 -9.30 -15.88 -10.19
C ASN A 669 -9.37 -17.42 -10.13
N LEU A 670 -8.78 -18.06 -11.15
CA LEU A 670 -9.04 -19.44 -11.60
C LEU A 670 -7.74 -20.27 -11.50
N THR A 671 -7.71 -21.61 -11.51
CA THR A 671 -8.70 -22.71 -11.59
C THR A 671 -7.91 -23.96 -11.19
N SER A 672 -8.58 -25.01 -10.71
CA SER A 672 -7.97 -26.32 -10.46
C SER A 672 -7.50 -27.02 -11.74
N VAL A 673 -8.00 -26.68 -12.93
CA VAL A 673 -7.62 -27.42 -14.15
C VAL A 673 -7.36 -26.51 -15.34
N TYR A 674 -6.33 -26.84 -16.12
CA TYR A 674 -5.96 -26.19 -17.37
C TYR A 674 -5.80 -27.24 -18.48
N VAL A 675 -6.28 -26.94 -19.68
CA VAL A 675 -6.05 -27.75 -20.88
C VAL A 675 -5.45 -26.84 -21.94
N THR A 676 -4.25 -27.14 -22.42
CA THR A 676 -3.64 -26.38 -23.52
C THR A 676 -2.94 -27.29 -24.51
N ILE A 677 -3.19 -27.01 -25.78
CA ILE A 677 -2.56 -27.65 -26.93
C ILE A 677 -1.75 -26.58 -27.67
N ARG A 678 -0.69 -27.02 -28.35
CA ARG A 678 0.16 -26.10 -29.11
C ARG A 678 -0.63 -25.45 -30.24
N ALA A 679 -0.30 -24.20 -30.55
CA ALA A 679 -0.86 -23.55 -31.73
C ALA A 679 -0.21 -24.15 -32.99
N LYS A 680 -0.99 -24.35 -34.06
CA LYS A 680 -0.48 -24.86 -35.36
C LYS A 680 0.63 -24.00 -35.99
N ASN A 681 0.77 -22.74 -35.57
CA ASN A 681 1.81 -21.82 -36.04
C ASN A 681 2.82 -21.56 -34.93
N THR A 682 4.09 -21.35 -35.30
CA THR A 682 5.16 -20.95 -34.38
C THR A 682 4.75 -19.73 -33.56
N THR A 683 4.61 -19.92 -32.25
CA THR A 683 4.39 -18.84 -31.30
C THR A 683 5.71 -18.34 -30.74
N ALA A 684 5.82 -17.02 -30.61
CA ALA A 684 6.98 -16.43 -29.96
C ALA A 684 7.02 -16.84 -28.48
N VAL A 685 8.24 -17.02 -27.95
CA VAL A 685 8.50 -17.54 -26.60
C VAL A 685 7.82 -16.70 -25.52
N ASP A 686 7.76 -15.38 -25.68
CA ASP A 686 7.01 -14.45 -24.81
C ASP A 686 5.53 -14.81 -24.71
N THR A 687 4.94 -15.18 -25.85
CA THR A 687 3.53 -15.55 -25.97
C THR A 687 3.26 -16.86 -25.25
N THR A 688 4.13 -17.86 -25.45
CA THR A 688 4.04 -19.13 -24.75
C THR A 688 4.18 -18.92 -23.26
N TYR A 689 5.19 -18.19 -22.80
CA TYR A 689 5.41 -17.96 -21.37
C TYR A 689 4.22 -17.23 -20.72
N GLN A 690 3.72 -16.14 -21.33
CA GLN A 690 2.57 -15.38 -20.79
C GLN A 690 1.24 -16.15 -20.79
N ARG A 691 1.14 -17.28 -21.52
CA ARG A 691 -0.03 -18.17 -21.48
C ARG A 691 -0.10 -19.03 -20.22
N ALA A 692 0.98 -19.10 -19.43
CA ALA A 692 1.00 -19.84 -18.17
C ALA A 692 0.14 -19.17 -17.08
N ARG A 693 -1.18 -19.21 -17.25
CA ARG A 693 -2.16 -18.74 -16.27
C ARG A 693 -2.22 -19.61 -15.02
N TRP A 694 -1.49 -20.72 -15.01
CA TRP A 694 -1.24 -21.58 -13.86
C TRP A 694 -0.07 -21.10 -12.98
N PHE A 695 0.71 -20.10 -13.42
CA PHE A 695 1.62 -19.38 -12.51
C PHE A 695 0.84 -18.36 -11.65
N GLY A 696 1.51 -17.73 -10.68
CA GLY A 696 0.92 -16.70 -9.82
C GLY A 696 0.63 -17.17 -8.37
N TYR A 697 0.02 -16.30 -7.58
CA TYR A 697 -0.29 -16.58 -6.16
C TYR A 697 -1.44 -17.58 -5.99
N ARG A 698 -1.15 -18.74 -5.41
CA ARG A 698 -2.10 -19.83 -5.15
C ARG A 698 -2.10 -20.26 -3.70
N TYR A 699 -3.26 -20.67 -3.20
CA TYR A 699 -3.31 -21.35 -1.91
C TYR A 699 -2.68 -22.73 -2.05
N GLU A 700 -1.90 -23.15 -1.07
CA GLU A 700 -1.24 -24.47 -1.09
C GLU A 700 -2.24 -25.62 -1.22
N LYS A 701 -3.38 -25.54 -0.52
CA LYS A 701 -4.51 -26.47 -0.65
C LYS A 701 -5.14 -26.54 -2.05
N LEU A 702 -4.93 -25.55 -2.91
CA LEU A 702 -5.41 -25.61 -4.30
C LEU A 702 -4.45 -26.40 -5.18
N LEU A 703 -3.18 -26.52 -4.79
CA LEU A 703 -2.16 -27.24 -5.57
C LEU A 703 -2.40 -28.74 -5.55
N SER A 704 -2.91 -29.30 -4.44
CA SER A 704 -3.25 -30.73 -4.35
C SER A 704 -4.29 -31.15 -5.41
N VAL A 705 -5.21 -30.26 -5.75
CA VAL A 705 -6.28 -30.48 -6.73
C VAL A 705 -5.99 -29.85 -8.10
N THR A 706 -4.84 -29.20 -8.28
CA THR A 706 -4.51 -28.55 -9.54
C THR A 706 -4.00 -29.57 -10.57
N ARG A 707 -4.48 -29.55 -11.82
CA ARG A 707 -4.02 -30.39 -12.93
C ARG A 707 -3.83 -29.58 -14.21
N LEU A 708 -2.70 -29.78 -14.88
CA LEU A 708 -2.31 -29.15 -16.14
C LEU A 708 -2.25 -30.23 -17.21
N TRP A 709 -3.21 -30.22 -18.12
CA TRP A 709 -3.25 -31.10 -19.28
C TRP A 709 -2.59 -30.38 -20.45
N LEU A 710 -1.42 -30.87 -20.86
CA LEU A 710 -0.54 -30.24 -21.86
C LEU A 710 -0.16 -31.26 -22.93
N SER A 711 0.03 -30.85 -24.17
CA SER A 711 0.76 -31.68 -25.15
C SER A 711 2.26 -31.75 -24.79
N GLN A 712 2.97 -32.83 -25.15
CA GLN A 712 4.41 -32.96 -24.90
C GLN A 712 5.23 -31.77 -25.43
N GLU A 713 4.85 -31.23 -26.59
CA GLU A 713 5.51 -30.06 -27.18
C GLU A 713 5.40 -28.80 -26.31
N VAL A 714 4.25 -28.60 -25.65
CA VAL A 714 4.05 -27.44 -24.76
C VAL A 714 4.88 -27.61 -23.49
N GLU A 715 4.97 -28.81 -22.94
CA GLU A 715 5.87 -29.07 -21.80
C GLU A 715 7.32 -28.78 -22.17
N ASN A 716 7.78 -29.25 -23.33
CA ASN A 716 9.14 -29.00 -23.82
C ASN A 716 9.40 -27.50 -23.99
N ASP A 717 8.46 -26.75 -24.60
CA ASP A 717 8.56 -25.29 -24.73
C ASP A 717 8.75 -24.62 -23.35
N TYR A 718 8.06 -25.09 -22.29
CA TYR A 718 8.26 -24.56 -20.93
C TYR A 718 9.58 -24.99 -20.28
N GLN A 719 10.09 -26.19 -20.54
CA GLN A 719 11.41 -26.59 -20.04
C GLN A 719 12.51 -25.73 -20.66
N GLU A 720 12.43 -25.43 -21.96
CA GLU A 720 13.36 -24.49 -22.61
C GLU A 720 13.26 -23.08 -22.01
N ILE A 721 12.03 -22.58 -21.82
CA ILE A 721 11.80 -21.27 -21.19
C ILE A 721 12.38 -21.22 -19.76
N LYS A 722 12.29 -22.32 -19.01
CA LYS A 722 12.83 -22.43 -17.66
C LYS A 722 14.34 -22.24 -17.67
N GLU A 723 15.05 -22.99 -18.50
CA GLU A 723 16.52 -22.88 -18.62
C GLU A 723 16.94 -21.47 -19.00
N MET A 724 16.24 -20.88 -19.99
CA MET A 724 16.46 -19.49 -20.38
C MET A 724 16.22 -18.50 -19.23
N GLU A 725 15.15 -18.66 -18.45
CA GLU A 725 14.85 -17.78 -17.33
C GLU A 725 15.89 -17.90 -16.21
N GLU A 726 16.37 -19.11 -15.91
CA GLU A 726 17.38 -19.36 -14.87
C GLU A 726 18.72 -18.72 -15.23
N ILE A 727 19.22 -18.97 -16.45
CA ILE A 727 20.45 -18.34 -16.97
C ILE A 727 20.30 -16.83 -16.92
N PHE A 728 19.18 -16.32 -17.43
CA PHE A 728 18.94 -14.88 -17.49
C PHE A 728 18.95 -14.21 -16.11
N ARG A 729 18.32 -14.83 -15.10
CA ARG A 729 18.33 -14.29 -13.74
C ARG A 729 19.74 -14.29 -13.14
N GLN A 730 20.53 -15.33 -13.41
CA GLN A 730 21.93 -15.40 -12.98
C GLN A 730 22.76 -14.28 -13.62
N ASP A 731 22.59 -14.03 -14.93
CA ASP A 731 23.29 -12.96 -15.64
C ASP A 731 22.97 -11.59 -15.05
N VAL A 732 21.69 -11.30 -14.75
CA VAL A 732 21.30 -10.04 -14.10
C VAL A 732 21.97 -9.88 -12.72
N GLU A 733 22.06 -10.96 -11.93
CA GLU A 733 22.79 -10.91 -10.65
C GLU A 733 24.30 -10.68 -10.83
N ILE A 734 24.90 -11.28 -11.86
CA ILE A 734 26.32 -11.09 -12.18
C ILE A 734 26.59 -9.64 -12.59
N ILE A 735 25.73 -9.05 -13.43
CA ILE A 735 25.81 -7.65 -13.86
C ILE A 735 25.78 -6.72 -12.64
N ASP A 736 24.84 -6.91 -11.70
CA ASP A 736 24.72 -6.07 -10.50
C ASP A 736 25.94 -6.27 -9.56
N LYS A 737 26.40 -7.53 -9.37
CA LYS A 737 27.56 -7.85 -8.51
C LYS A 737 28.88 -7.30 -9.05
N ARG A 738 29.09 -7.38 -10.37
CA ARG A 738 30.32 -6.93 -11.05
C ARG A 738 30.27 -5.48 -11.50
N LYS A 739 29.13 -4.80 -11.34
CA LYS A 739 28.88 -3.43 -11.81
C LYS A 739 29.15 -3.26 -13.30
N LEU A 740 28.80 -4.26 -14.10
CA LEU A 740 28.90 -4.20 -15.56
C LEU A 740 27.81 -3.29 -16.13
N SER A 741 28.02 -2.75 -17.33
CA SER A 741 26.90 -2.14 -18.03
C SER A 741 25.94 -3.23 -18.50
N LEU A 742 24.64 -2.93 -18.63
CA LEU A 742 23.64 -3.92 -19.03
C LEU A 742 23.89 -4.54 -20.42
N LYS A 743 24.71 -3.89 -21.25
CA LYS A 743 25.02 -4.33 -22.61
C LYS A 743 26.34 -5.09 -22.72
N ASP A 744 27.19 -5.01 -21.68
CA ASP A 744 28.41 -5.83 -21.57
C ASP A 744 28.04 -7.18 -20.96
#